data_AF-A0A317VSC3-F1
#
_entry.id   AF-A0A317VSC3-F1
#
_cell.length_a   1.000
_cell.length_b   1.000
_cell.length_c   1.000
_cell.angle_alpha   90.00
_cell.angle_beta   90.00
_cell.angle_gamma   90.00
#
_symmetry.space_group_name_H-M   'P 1'
#
loop_
_entity.id
_entity.type
_entity.pdbx_description
1 polymer ?
#
loop_
_entity_poly.entity_id
_entity_poly.type
_entity_poly.pdbx_seq_one_letter_code
_entity_poly.pdbx_strand_id
1 'polypeptide(L)'
;MEQNPYDSTPGHETVTPPLFPPRPDLYDEVGWTPHLSRDDAKIARRFWSLPDSLLGRGLGEQSPSLRRTSGEELQAHPLHALARNVYNHMVRDHLKPLAPGDWVQRWAASGLQNQTWSFNDIFGGQGFDLGAITEDPNRVAGQLISAMKVQQLRDALEKRNISNVGTAAQLRQRLRDDKRKIYRKYRVLPRSDLSHWGIQRGDTGKYAIEITDENEIGPLDMYTCAILVSPYNPTYWLSRAYCHYQHAFFDLAVGDAYRAQLLCEVLVDPSCRNRQPGLYTRTWQAVEQHIRARDRDPATGKLYAEVDLLRNLNGINYFGHTLRKAIRHVISLSLAALQCWDDYSIKEKELGKKLHMERDEILSENRYDVMEPIIKLLTPAKSKTAPEYFFYEKRAGNVFGERGYPHDADDKDRSADEFVEKATEIFINQNGSLPWNKCKVHVDNRRNNGAQLSIVATEDIKAKEIIFVEVPPIRGHLNLRKLSKGQIVQPRLRCDNCQRGLPAGHQETYSNGVQQGNLRETCRCISKQMPIAFCPAPNQEDEACAENARARYHFRACGKDWEWLHNAMRPITDELRGTEPKGLYYTHTNEAHTTLLSLLLREVFDITLHRRERDPHLMAHEIDELLVLESPQNWQNQSFPFTLAGNVQVPFDILMQLGVDIFRDLAFDTWVIQLILKKLTAHIVPWDPELRKPTEIINEKKIPKGTIQVTLSGEDEDLAILDPTFHALYLYPGFSLFNHACPKIHNAMWGYDPEVPNRLLVWSTKPIQKGEEIRIPYIHPNDPKATKITLERVLGRPCDCGGPHIHERRPKAAAI
;
A
#
# COMPACT_ATOMS: atom_id res chain seq x y z
N MET A 1 -41.23 -21.53 -32.40
CA MET A 1 -39.83 -21.49 -31.96
C MET A 1 -39.82 -20.79 -30.60
N GLU A 2 -39.93 -21.56 -29.54
CA GLU A 2 -39.87 -21.04 -28.17
C GLU A 2 -38.41 -20.72 -27.85
N GLN A 3 -38.12 -19.45 -27.56
CA GLN A 3 -36.80 -19.03 -27.12
C GLN A 3 -36.50 -19.66 -25.76
N ASN A 4 -35.31 -20.27 -25.66
CA ASN A 4 -34.81 -20.92 -24.47
C ASN A 4 -34.77 -19.90 -23.30
N PRO A 5 -35.46 -20.11 -22.17
CA PRO A 5 -35.53 -19.15 -21.07
C PRO A 5 -34.18 -18.92 -20.36
N TYR A 6 -33.15 -19.69 -20.71
CA TYR A 6 -31.77 -19.49 -20.25
C TYR A 6 -30.94 -18.53 -21.14
N ASP A 7 -31.46 -18.09 -22.29
CA ASP A 7 -30.79 -17.12 -23.17
C ASP A 7 -31.26 -15.67 -22.95
N SER A 8 -32.26 -15.44 -22.08
CA SER A 8 -32.67 -14.09 -21.68
C SER A 8 -31.79 -13.58 -20.54
N THR A 9 -30.79 -12.76 -20.87
CA THR A 9 -30.09 -11.94 -19.88
C THR A 9 -31.05 -10.94 -19.24
N PRO A 10 -30.90 -10.67 -17.94
CA PRO A 10 -31.88 -9.88 -17.19
C PRO A 10 -31.91 -8.42 -17.68
N GLY A 11 -33.08 -7.76 -17.58
CA GLY A 11 -33.29 -6.40 -18.09
C GLY A 11 -32.45 -5.32 -17.39
N HIS A 12 -32.34 -4.14 -18.01
CA HIS A 12 -31.65 -2.97 -17.44
C HIS A 12 -32.18 -2.65 -16.01
N GLU A 13 -31.30 -2.36 -15.05
CA GLU A 13 -31.54 -2.25 -13.59
C GLU A 13 -31.62 -3.57 -12.80
N THR A 14 -31.67 -4.74 -13.46
CA THR A 14 -31.67 -6.03 -12.74
C THR A 14 -30.26 -6.44 -12.30
N VAL A 15 -29.23 -6.04 -13.06
CA VAL A 15 -27.83 -6.26 -12.71
C VAL A 15 -27.37 -5.10 -11.82
N THR A 16 -27.31 -5.36 -10.52
CA THR A 16 -26.70 -4.41 -9.57
C THR A 16 -25.22 -4.24 -9.95
N PRO A 17 -24.70 -3.02 -10.10
CA PRO A 17 -23.28 -2.84 -10.39
C PRO A 17 -22.43 -3.51 -9.30
N PRO A 18 -21.28 -4.11 -9.67
CA PRO A 18 -20.38 -4.71 -8.70
C PRO A 18 -20.00 -3.67 -7.63
N LEU A 19 -19.99 -4.11 -6.38
CA LEU A 19 -19.77 -3.24 -5.22
C LEU A 19 -18.32 -2.76 -5.10
N PHE A 20 -17.39 -3.47 -5.73
CA PHE A 20 -15.97 -3.16 -5.79
C PHE A 20 -15.46 -3.28 -7.24
N PRO A 21 -14.36 -2.59 -7.57
CA PRO A 21 -13.70 -2.70 -8.87
C PRO A 21 -13.39 -4.14 -9.32
N PRO A 22 -13.28 -4.38 -10.63
CA PRO A 22 -12.83 -5.67 -11.13
C PRO A 22 -11.39 -5.96 -10.71
N ARG A 23 -11.10 -7.25 -10.53
CA ARG A 23 -9.78 -7.76 -10.15
C ARG A 23 -9.11 -8.49 -11.33
N PRO A 24 -7.78 -8.54 -11.43
CA PRO A 24 -7.07 -9.24 -12.51
C PRO A 24 -7.26 -10.76 -12.44
N ASP A 25 -7.09 -11.46 -13.54
CA ASP A 25 -6.81 -12.90 -13.50
C ASP A 25 -5.32 -13.10 -13.19
N LEU A 26 -5.01 -13.83 -12.12
CA LEU A 26 -3.66 -13.96 -11.56
C LEU A 26 -3.07 -15.36 -11.78
N TYR A 27 -3.53 -16.04 -12.84
CA TYR A 27 -3.13 -17.39 -13.16
C TYR A 27 -1.62 -17.48 -13.42
N ASP A 28 -0.89 -18.08 -12.47
CA ASP A 28 0.56 -18.33 -12.50
C ASP A 28 1.48 -17.08 -12.48
N GLU A 29 0.95 -15.92 -12.07
CA GLU A 29 1.74 -14.67 -12.04
C GLU A 29 2.73 -14.59 -10.86
N VAL A 30 2.45 -15.29 -9.75
CA VAL A 30 3.21 -15.16 -8.49
C VAL A 30 4.05 -16.41 -8.22
N GLY A 31 5.35 -16.20 -8.03
CA GLY A 31 6.28 -17.23 -7.59
C GLY A 31 6.15 -17.54 -6.09
N TRP A 32 5.24 -18.44 -5.72
CA TRP A 32 5.02 -18.82 -4.33
C TRP A 32 6.17 -19.65 -3.74
N THR A 33 6.48 -19.43 -2.46
CA THR A 33 7.58 -20.13 -1.77
C THR A 33 7.36 -21.62 -1.54
N PRO A 34 8.42 -22.40 -1.26
CA PRO A 34 8.28 -23.80 -0.91
C PRO A 34 7.39 -24.03 0.32
N HIS A 35 6.92 -25.27 0.46
CA HIS A 35 6.16 -25.73 1.61
C HIS A 35 6.98 -25.60 2.91
N LEU A 36 6.30 -25.24 4.00
CA LEU A 36 6.88 -24.97 5.31
C LEU A 36 7.47 -26.24 5.94
N SER A 37 8.66 -26.14 6.54
CA SER A 37 9.24 -27.24 7.30
C SER A 37 8.56 -27.41 8.67
N ARG A 38 8.72 -28.58 9.31
CA ARG A 38 8.14 -28.81 10.64
C ARG A 38 8.77 -27.92 11.71
N ASP A 39 10.07 -27.67 11.61
CA ASP A 39 10.80 -26.86 12.60
C ASP A 39 10.47 -25.38 12.44
N ASP A 40 10.37 -24.88 11.21
CA ASP A 40 9.88 -23.53 10.92
C ASP A 40 8.45 -23.33 11.44
N ALA A 41 7.58 -24.35 11.29
CA ALA A 41 6.23 -24.28 11.83
C ALA A 41 6.20 -24.16 13.36
N LYS A 42 7.13 -24.82 14.07
CA LYS A 42 7.25 -24.67 15.52
C LYS A 42 7.78 -23.30 15.90
N ILE A 43 8.77 -22.76 15.18
CA ILE A 43 9.30 -21.41 15.38
C ILE A 43 8.20 -20.36 15.17
N ALA A 44 7.48 -20.43 14.04
CA ALA A 44 6.38 -19.51 13.75
C ALA A 44 5.27 -19.59 14.81
N ARG A 45 4.92 -20.81 15.23
CA ARG A 45 3.95 -21.02 16.30
C ARG A 45 4.45 -20.45 17.63
N ARG A 46 5.75 -20.55 17.94
CA ARG A 46 6.33 -20.00 19.17
C ARG A 46 6.19 -18.47 19.19
N PHE A 47 6.57 -17.81 18.09
CA PHE A 47 6.39 -16.37 17.92
C PHE A 47 4.93 -15.93 18.10
N TRP A 48 3.98 -16.69 17.57
CA TRP A 48 2.55 -16.36 17.70
C TRP A 48 1.97 -16.67 19.09
N SER A 49 2.28 -17.83 19.65
CA SER A 49 1.60 -18.35 20.85
C SER A 49 1.92 -17.59 22.12
N LEU A 50 3.11 -16.98 22.23
CA LEU A 50 3.50 -16.17 23.38
C LEU A 50 2.58 -14.95 23.57
N PRO A 51 2.46 -14.02 22.60
CA PRO A 51 1.52 -12.90 22.71
C PRO A 51 0.06 -13.37 22.68
N ASP A 52 -0.32 -14.38 21.89
CA ASP A 52 -1.71 -14.85 21.83
C ASP A 52 -2.19 -15.44 23.17
N SER A 53 -1.32 -16.16 23.90
CA SER A 53 -1.65 -16.69 25.23
C SER A 53 -1.86 -15.60 26.27
N LEU A 54 -1.12 -14.48 26.17
CA LEU A 54 -1.35 -13.31 27.01
C LEU A 54 -2.68 -12.63 26.68
N LEU A 55 -2.98 -12.47 25.39
CA LEU A 55 -4.26 -11.93 24.94
C LEU A 55 -5.43 -12.75 25.51
N GLY A 56 -5.31 -14.09 25.52
CA GLY A 56 -6.30 -14.97 26.13
C GLY A 56 -6.42 -14.79 27.66
N ARG A 57 -5.30 -14.62 28.38
CA ARG A 57 -5.30 -14.37 29.84
C ARG A 57 -5.95 -13.04 30.21
N GLY A 58 -5.79 -12.00 29.38
CA GLY A 58 -6.37 -10.68 29.59
C GLY A 58 -7.91 -10.68 29.66
N LEU A 59 -8.57 -11.71 29.14
CA LEU A 59 -10.03 -11.83 29.22
C LEU A 59 -10.56 -12.23 30.62
N GLY A 60 -9.71 -12.80 31.50
CA GLY A 60 -10.10 -13.28 32.83
C GLY A 60 -11.04 -14.50 32.82
N GLU A 61 -11.68 -14.81 33.97
CA GLU A 61 -12.62 -15.93 34.13
C GLU A 61 -14.07 -15.62 33.71
N GLN A 62 -14.33 -14.39 33.25
CA GLN A 62 -15.68 -13.95 32.88
C GLN A 62 -16.08 -14.45 31.48
N SER A 63 -17.34 -14.84 31.31
CA SER A 63 -17.86 -15.35 30.02
C SER A 63 -17.63 -14.31 28.90
N PRO A 64 -17.07 -14.72 27.73
CA PRO A 64 -16.89 -13.84 26.58
C PRO A 64 -18.21 -13.32 25.97
N SER A 65 -19.35 -13.87 26.38
CA SER A 65 -20.68 -13.51 25.92
C SER A 65 -21.59 -13.10 27.08
N LEU A 66 -22.57 -12.25 26.79
CA LEU A 66 -23.67 -11.91 27.70
C LEU A 66 -24.58 -13.13 28.04
N ARG A 67 -24.31 -14.33 27.49
CA ARG A 67 -25.03 -15.58 27.77
C ARG A 67 -24.11 -16.63 28.40
N ARG A 68 -24.72 -17.58 29.10
CA ARG A 68 -24.04 -18.74 29.71
C ARG A 68 -23.59 -19.70 28.61
N THR A 69 -22.32 -20.11 28.62
CA THR A 69 -21.76 -21.06 27.65
C THR A 69 -22.54 -22.38 27.71
N SER A 70 -23.10 -22.83 26.58
CA SER A 70 -23.82 -24.11 26.53
C SER A 70 -22.84 -25.30 26.57
N GLY A 71 -23.33 -26.49 26.90
CA GLY A 71 -22.51 -27.72 26.84
C GLY A 71 -21.98 -28.02 25.43
N GLU A 72 -22.73 -27.63 24.40
CA GLU A 72 -22.34 -27.74 22.99
C GLU A 72 -21.21 -26.75 22.62
N GLU A 73 -21.23 -25.53 23.17
CA GLU A 73 -20.15 -24.54 22.96
C GLU A 73 -18.82 -24.97 23.59
N LEU A 74 -18.86 -25.61 24.76
CA LEU A 74 -17.67 -26.20 25.40
C LEU A 74 -17.07 -27.32 24.55
N GLN A 75 -17.90 -28.11 23.87
CA GLN A 75 -17.45 -29.17 22.96
C GLN A 75 -16.93 -28.61 21.62
N ALA A 76 -17.45 -27.47 21.16
CA ALA A 76 -16.99 -26.79 19.94
C ALA A 76 -15.67 -26.02 20.12
N HIS A 77 -15.19 -25.87 21.36
CA HIS A 77 -14.03 -25.07 21.69
C HIS A 77 -12.75 -25.36 20.87
N PRO A 78 -12.37 -26.62 20.58
CA PRO A 78 -11.23 -26.92 19.73
C PRO A 78 -11.36 -26.38 18.28
N LEU A 79 -12.59 -26.21 17.77
CA LEU A 79 -12.85 -25.64 16.43
C LEU A 79 -12.40 -24.18 16.31
N HIS A 80 -12.27 -23.48 17.45
CA HIS A 80 -11.91 -22.07 17.49
C HIS A 80 -10.40 -21.84 17.58
N ALA A 81 -9.58 -22.89 17.65
CA ALA A 81 -8.17 -22.81 18.03
C ALA A 81 -7.31 -21.81 17.23
N LEU A 82 -7.67 -21.54 15.97
CA LEU A 82 -6.95 -20.63 15.08
C LEU A 82 -7.25 -19.14 15.29
N ALA A 83 -8.31 -18.78 16.03
CA ALA A 83 -8.75 -17.39 16.18
C ALA A 83 -9.46 -17.09 17.51
N ARG A 84 -9.49 -18.05 18.44
CA ARG A 84 -10.32 -18.00 19.66
C ARG A 84 -10.12 -16.72 20.47
N ASN A 85 -8.87 -16.37 20.79
CA ASN A 85 -8.59 -15.25 21.70
C ASN A 85 -8.97 -13.91 21.06
N VAL A 86 -8.58 -13.71 19.80
CA VAL A 86 -8.96 -12.53 19.00
C VAL A 86 -10.48 -12.43 18.85
N TYR A 87 -11.15 -13.52 18.48
CA TYR A 87 -12.61 -13.56 18.34
C TYR A 87 -13.32 -13.24 19.66
N ASN A 88 -12.91 -13.85 20.77
CA ASN A 88 -13.50 -13.60 22.09
C ASN A 88 -13.37 -12.14 22.52
N HIS A 89 -12.20 -11.53 22.28
CA HIS A 89 -12.01 -10.11 22.58
C HIS A 89 -12.90 -9.23 21.70
N MET A 90 -13.09 -9.57 20.42
CA MET A 90 -13.99 -8.83 19.54
C MET A 90 -15.46 -8.92 19.95
N VAL A 91 -15.91 -10.10 20.35
CA VAL A 91 -17.31 -10.30 20.78
C VAL A 91 -17.62 -9.59 22.10
N ARG A 92 -16.63 -9.45 23.00
CA ARG A 92 -16.81 -8.81 24.30
C ARG A 92 -17.03 -7.29 24.20
N ASP A 93 -16.22 -6.59 23.42
CA ASP A 93 -16.02 -5.15 23.60
C ASP A 93 -16.33 -4.25 22.39
N HIS A 94 -16.81 -4.80 21.25
CA HIS A 94 -16.77 -4.06 19.97
C HIS A 94 -18.10 -4.04 19.19
N LEU A 95 -19.15 -3.52 19.83
CA LEU A 95 -20.32 -2.99 19.10
C LEU A 95 -20.02 -1.65 18.40
N LYS A 96 -18.97 -0.95 18.83
CA LYS A 96 -18.48 0.30 18.26
C LYS A 96 -16.98 0.18 18.00
N PRO A 97 -16.45 0.90 16.98
CA PRO A 97 -15.01 0.96 16.77
C PRO A 97 -14.29 1.60 17.96
N LEU A 98 -13.01 1.25 18.12
CA LEU A 98 -12.12 1.90 19.07
C LEU A 98 -11.93 3.38 18.69
N ALA A 99 -12.14 4.29 19.63
CA ALA A 99 -11.85 5.70 19.40
C ALA A 99 -10.33 5.93 19.34
N PRO A 100 -9.80 6.75 18.40
CA PRO A 100 -8.38 7.04 18.30
C PRO A 100 -7.75 7.73 19.54
N GLY A 101 -8.55 8.26 20.47
CA GLY A 101 -8.04 8.79 21.75
C GLY A 101 -7.89 7.73 22.85
N ASP A 102 -8.65 6.64 22.76
CA ASP A 102 -8.82 5.67 23.85
C ASP A 102 -7.91 4.44 23.69
N TRP A 103 -7.21 4.32 22.56
CA TRP A 103 -6.40 3.13 22.27
C TRP A 103 -5.28 2.93 23.28
N VAL A 104 -4.66 4.00 23.80
CA VAL A 104 -3.59 3.89 24.81
C VAL A 104 -4.13 3.22 26.08
N GLN A 105 -5.29 3.65 26.56
CA GLN A 105 -5.92 3.08 27.75
C GLN A 105 -6.35 1.62 27.50
N ARG A 106 -6.95 1.33 26.33
CA ARG A 106 -7.36 -0.05 25.98
C ARG A 106 -6.17 -0.98 25.76
N TRP A 107 -5.08 -0.46 25.19
CA TRP A 107 -3.84 -1.20 25.00
C TRP A 107 -3.19 -1.52 26.35
N ALA A 108 -3.14 -0.55 27.27
CA ALA A 108 -2.70 -0.78 28.65
C ALA A 108 -3.55 -1.85 29.35
N ALA A 109 -4.87 -1.80 29.19
CA ALA A 109 -5.80 -2.77 29.78
C ALA A 109 -5.65 -4.19 29.21
N SER A 110 -5.15 -4.34 27.99
CA SER A 110 -4.89 -5.67 27.39
C SER A 110 -3.70 -6.41 28.04
N GLY A 111 -2.85 -5.70 28.79
CA GLY A 111 -1.62 -6.22 29.38
C GLY A 111 -0.47 -6.47 28.39
N LEU A 112 -0.71 -6.33 27.08
CA LEU A 112 0.29 -6.54 26.03
C LEU A 112 1.29 -5.38 25.90
N GLN A 113 0.94 -4.17 26.37
CA GLN A 113 1.75 -2.96 26.21
C GLN A 113 3.14 -3.03 26.85
N ASN A 114 3.25 -3.68 28.02
CA ASN A 114 4.48 -3.74 28.79
C ASN A 114 5.23 -5.05 28.60
N GLN A 115 4.72 -5.95 27.75
CA GLN A 115 5.36 -7.24 27.56
C GLN A 115 6.34 -7.19 26.40
N THR A 116 7.55 -7.56 26.73
CA THR A 116 8.65 -7.77 25.80
C THR A 116 9.16 -9.20 25.95
N TRP A 117 9.84 -9.69 24.91
CA TRP A 117 10.45 -11.02 24.90
C TRP A 117 11.90 -10.92 24.44
N SER A 118 12.79 -11.49 25.24
CA SER A 118 14.21 -11.63 24.91
C SER A 118 14.45 -12.83 23.98
N PHE A 119 15.66 -12.94 23.42
CA PHE A 119 16.07 -14.13 22.68
C PHE A 119 15.86 -15.43 23.48
N ASN A 120 16.09 -15.40 24.79
CA ASN A 120 15.98 -16.58 25.65
C ASN A 120 14.53 -16.98 25.94
N ASP A 121 13.62 -16.02 26.06
CA ASP A 121 12.19 -16.32 26.23
C ASP A 121 11.62 -17.05 25.00
N ILE A 122 12.15 -16.71 23.82
CA ILE A 122 11.67 -17.24 22.54
C ILE A 122 12.33 -18.60 22.26
N PHE A 123 13.66 -18.67 22.31
CA PHE A 123 14.43 -19.82 21.81
C PHE A 123 15.04 -20.70 22.92
N GLY A 124 15.13 -20.20 24.16
CA GLY A 124 15.79 -20.86 25.27
C GLY A 124 15.15 -22.21 25.64
N GLY A 125 15.93 -23.28 25.62
CA GLY A 125 15.49 -24.62 26.06
C GLY A 125 14.41 -25.28 25.18
N GLN A 126 14.09 -24.71 24.02
CA GLN A 126 13.02 -25.21 23.13
C GLN A 126 13.53 -26.23 22.09
N GLY A 127 14.85 -26.43 21.98
CA GLY A 127 15.44 -27.41 21.05
C GLY A 127 15.25 -27.08 19.56
N PHE A 128 15.05 -25.81 19.21
CA PHE A 128 14.98 -25.38 17.81
C PHE A 128 16.34 -25.54 17.12
N ASP A 129 16.34 -26.18 15.94
CA ASP A 129 17.46 -26.12 15.01
C ASP A 129 17.31 -24.87 14.14
N LEU A 130 18.04 -23.81 14.49
CA LEU A 130 18.08 -22.57 13.70
C LEU A 130 18.89 -22.73 12.39
N GLY A 131 19.43 -23.94 12.10
CA GLY A 131 20.05 -24.31 10.84
C GLY A 131 21.32 -23.52 10.48
N ALA A 132 21.61 -23.42 9.18
CA ALA A 132 22.76 -22.69 8.62
C ALA A 132 22.74 -21.17 8.85
N ILE A 133 21.66 -20.63 9.42
CA ILE A 133 21.54 -19.25 9.88
C ILE A 133 22.42 -19.05 11.13
N THR A 134 22.76 -20.15 11.82
CA THR A 134 23.65 -20.24 12.97
C THR A 134 24.30 -21.65 13.05
N GLU A 135 25.45 -21.89 12.40
CA GLU A 135 26.46 -22.90 12.81
C GLU A 135 26.44 -23.17 14.34
N ASP A 136 26.30 -24.43 14.79
CA ASP A 136 26.27 -24.82 16.22
C ASP A 136 27.31 -24.00 17.03
N PRO A 137 26.95 -23.39 18.18
CA PRO A 137 27.88 -22.57 18.98
C PRO A 137 29.12 -23.36 19.46
N ASN A 138 29.07 -24.70 19.39
CA ASN A 138 30.20 -25.59 19.63
C ASN A 138 30.87 -26.11 18.36
N ARG A 139 30.56 -25.60 17.16
CA ARG A 139 31.15 -25.97 15.88
C ARG A 139 31.68 -24.78 15.06
N VAL A 140 32.74 -25.06 14.31
CA VAL A 140 33.36 -24.14 13.35
C VAL A 140 33.69 -24.94 12.09
N ALA A 141 33.18 -24.53 10.93
CA ALA A 141 33.29 -25.26 9.66
C ALA A 141 32.86 -26.74 9.77
N GLY A 142 31.76 -26.99 10.49
CA GLY A 142 31.24 -28.34 10.74
C GLY A 142 31.98 -29.18 11.79
N GLN A 143 33.13 -28.74 12.33
CA GLN A 143 33.93 -29.48 13.33
C GLN A 143 33.67 -28.96 14.77
N LEU A 144 33.58 -29.86 15.77
CA LEU A 144 33.39 -29.47 17.19
C LEU A 144 34.62 -28.70 17.73
N ILE A 145 34.41 -27.57 18.41
CA ILE A 145 35.45 -26.73 19.04
C ILE A 145 36.26 -27.53 20.08
N SER A 146 35.65 -28.49 20.77
CA SER A 146 36.37 -29.40 21.68
C SER A 146 37.31 -30.35 20.93
N ALA A 147 37.00 -30.69 19.69
CA ALA A 147 37.77 -31.58 18.83
C ALA A 147 38.80 -30.85 17.95
N MET A 148 38.83 -29.51 17.96
CA MET A 148 39.82 -28.72 17.22
C MET A 148 41.20 -28.75 17.91
N LYS A 149 42.24 -28.88 17.08
CA LYS A 149 43.65 -28.73 17.50
C LYS A 149 43.98 -27.26 17.77
N VAL A 150 45.01 -27.01 18.59
CA VAL A 150 45.40 -25.65 19.01
C VAL A 150 45.69 -24.72 17.83
N GLN A 151 46.35 -25.23 16.77
CA GLN A 151 46.62 -24.44 15.57
C GLN A 151 45.33 -24.04 14.84
N GLN A 152 44.39 -24.98 14.69
CA GLN A 152 43.07 -24.71 14.08
C GLN A 152 42.27 -23.66 14.87
N LEU A 153 42.41 -23.65 16.21
CA LEU A 153 41.77 -22.64 17.08
C LEU A 153 42.40 -21.26 16.88
N ARG A 154 43.73 -21.17 16.72
CA ARG A 154 44.43 -19.90 16.45
C ARG A 154 44.07 -19.35 15.09
N ASP A 155 44.13 -20.17 14.05
CA ASP A 155 43.77 -19.78 12.68
C ASP A 155 42.30 -19.32 12.59
N ALA A 156 41.40 -19.97 13.35
CA ALA A 156 40.00 -19.59 13.43
C ALA A 156 39.76 -18.26 14.16
N LEU A 157 40.54 -17.95 15.19
CA LEU A 157 40.47 -16.67 15.92
C LEU A 157 41.11 -15.52 15.12
N GLU A 158 42.22 -15.80 14.43
CA GLU A 158 42.94 -14.83 13.59
C GLU A 158 42.10 -14.39 12.39
N LYS A 159 41.43 -15.32 11.70
CA LYS A 159 40.45 -15.00 10.65
C LYS A 159 39.27 -14.13 11.12
N ARG A 160 39.01 -14.09 12.43
CA ARG A 160 37.92 -13.34 13.06
C ARG A 160 38.39 -12.05 13.75
N ASN A 161 39.67 -11.68 13.61
CA ASN A 161 40.30 -10.54 14.29
C ASN A 161 40.22 -10.61 15.83
N ILE A 162 40.38 -11.80 16.41
CA ILE A 162 40.34 -12.03 17.86
C ILE A 162 41.70 -12.55 18.33
N SER A 163 42.14 -12.13 19.52
CA SER A 163 43.43 -12.53 20.10
C SER A 163 43.61 -14.07 20.13
N ASN A 164 44.65 -14.54 19.43
CA ASN A 164 45.04 -15.95 19.30
C ASN A 164 46.07 -16.42 20.37
N VAL A 165 46.33 -15.59 21.38
CA VAL A 165 47.33 -15.83 22.45
C VAL A 165 46.67 -16.45 23.68
N GLY A 166 47.15 -17.61 24.13
CA GLY A 166 46.67 -18.27 25.35
C GLY A 166 46.71 -19.80 25.30
N THR A 167 46.19 -20.43 26.35
CA THR A 167 46.06 -21.89 26.46
C THR A 167 44.91 -22.41 25.60
N ALA A 168 44.93 -23.71 25.27
CA ALA A 168 43.87 -24.34 24.46
C ALA A 168 42.46 -24.13 25.06
N ALA A 169 42.34 -24.12 26.39
CA ALA A 169 41.08 -23.84 27.07
C ALA A 169 40.62 -22.38 26.85
N GLN A 170 41.54 -21.42 26.97
CA GLN A 170 41.25 -19.99 26.73
C GLN A 170 40.89 -19.71 25.27
N LEU A 171 41.57 -20.35 24.31
CA LEU A 171 41.27 -20.19 22.88
C LEU A 171 39.90 -20.78 22.51
N ARG A 172 39.58 -21.97 23.04
CA ARG A 172 38.23 -22.57 22.87
C ARG A 172 37.15 -21.71 23.50
N GLN A 173 37.41 -21.17 24.68
CA GLN A 173 36.45 -20.31 25.38
C GLN A 173 36.19 -19.03 24.60
N ARG A 174 37.23 -18.33 24.11
CA ARG A 174 37.05 -17.13 23.27
C ARG A 174 36.31 -17.41 21.98
N LEU A 175 36.63 -18.53 21.31
CA LEU A 175 35.94 -18.90 20.09
C LEU A 175 34.47 -19.24 20.37
N ARG A 176 34.17 -19.89 21.50
CA ARG A 176 32.79 -20.12 21.96
C ARG A 176 32.08 -18.83 22.35
N ASP A 177 32.76 -17.88 22.97
CA ASP A 177 32.17 -16.62 23.41
C ASP A 177 31.88 -15.69 22.23
N ASP A 178 32.77 -15.65 21.23
CA ASP A 178 32.56 -14.97 19.95
C ASP A 178 31.41 -15.59 19.15
N LYS A 179 31.40 -16.93 19.05
CA LYS A 179 30.27 -17.68 18.50
C LYS A 179 28.99 -17.40 19.29
N ARG A 180 28.99 -17.43 20.61
CA ARG A 180 27.77 -17.12 21.39
C ARG A 180 27.28 -15.69 21.13
N LYS A 181 28.19 -14.73 20.95
CA LYS A 181 27.88 -13.33 20.64
C LYS A 181 27.35 -13.12 19.22
N ILE A 182 27.84 -13.87 18.24
CA ILE A 182 27.40 -13.80 16.84
C ILE A 182 26.10 -14.59 16.62
N TYR A 183 25.84 -15.63 17.42
CA TYR A 183 24.81 -16.64 17.17
C TYR A 183 23.54 -16.49 18.03
N ARG A 184 23.52 -15.56 18.99
CA ARG A 184 22.31 -15.16 19.72
C ARG A 184 21.71 -13.89 19.12
N LYS A 185 21.55 -13.90 17.80
CA LYS A 185 21.00 -12.80 17.02
C LYS A 185 19.99 -13.32 16.02
N TYR A 186 18.78 -12.78 16.06
CA TYR A 186 17.77 -13.00 15.03
C TYR A 186 17.46 -11.67 14.37
N ARG A 187 17.82 -11.53 13.09
CA ARG A 187 17.71 -10.27 12.33
C ARG A 187 16.83 -10.48 11.12
N VAL A 188 15.79 -9.69 10.99
CA VAL A 188 14.84 -9.76 9.87
C VAL A 188 14.39 -8.35 9.46
N LEU A 189 13.74 -8.25 8.30
CA LEU A 189 13.34 -6.98 7.68
C LEU A 189 14.54 -6.04 7.45
N PRO A 190 15.45 -6.39 6.52
CA PRO A 190 16.52 -5.49 6.14
C PRO A 190 15.93 -4.20 5.58
N ARG A 191 16.59 -3.08 5.88
CA ARG A 191 16.24 -1.75 5.39
C ARG A 191 17.12 -1.37 4.20
N SER A 192 16.69 -0.39 3.41
CA SER A 192 17.45 0.07 2.24
C SER A 192 18.77 0.72 2.63
N ASP A 193 19.75 0.63 1.75
CA ASP A 193 20.96 1.43 1.87
C ASP A 193 20.70 2.83 1.29
N LEU A 194 20.79 3.85 2.14
CA LEU A 194 20.58 5.25 1.79
C LEU A 194 21.87 6.07 1.94
N SER A 195 23.03 5.41 2.01
CA SER A 195 24.33 6.06 2.16
C SER A 195 24.65 7.02 1.01
N HIS A 196 24.13 6.77 -0.20
CA HIS A 196 24.27 7.68 -1.35
C HIS A 196 23.53 9.01 -1.18
N TRP A 197 22.61 9.09 -0.22
CA TRP A 197 21.91 10.30 0.23
C TRP A 197 22.50 10.91 1.50
N GLY A 198 23.64 10.41 2.00
CA GLY A 198 24.24 10.84 3.27
C GLY A 198 23.57 10.24 4.51
N ILE A 199 22.61 9.32 4.34
CA ILE A 199 21.89 8.71 5.46
C ILE A 199 22.61 7.42 5.87
N GLN A 200 23.34 7.47 6.99
CA GLN A 200 24.13 6.35 7.49
C GLN A 200 23.34 5.49 8.48
N ARG A 201 23.04 4.24 8.12
CA ARG A 201 22.42 3.25 9.00
C ARG A 201 23.49 2.39 9.68
N GLY A 202 23.70 2.60 10.98
CA GLY A 202 24.58 1.75 11.80
C GLY A 202 24.14 0.28 11.84
N ASP A 203 24.92 -0.61 12.44
CA ASP A 203 24.66 -2.06 12.40
C ASP A 203 23.30 -2.49 12.97
N THR A 204 22.78 -1.77 13.96
CA THR A 204 21.44 -1.97 14.54
C THR A 204 20.34 -1.31 13.71
N GLY A 205 20.67 -0.30 12.90
CA GLY A 205 19.74 0.42 12.03
C GLY A 205 19.51 -0.24 10.67
N LYS A 206 20.25 -1.31 10.34
CA LYS A 206 20.13 -2.06 9.07
C LYS A 206 18.93 -2.99 9.01
N TYR A 207 18.34 -3.33 10.16
CA TYR A 207 17.20 -4.24 10.26
C TYR A 207 16.10 -3.57 11.10
N ALA A 208 14.84 -3.73 10.69
CA ALA A 208 13.73 -3.21 11.48
C ALA A 208 13.48 -4.04 12.74
N ILE A 209 13.84 -5.33 12.73
CA ILE A 209 13.70 -6.24 13.88
C ILE A 209 15.04 -6.93 14.13
N GLU A 210 15.58 -6.72 15.32
CA GLU A 210 16.78 -7.38 15.82
C GLU A 210 16.54 -7.89 17.26
N ILE A 211 16.57 -9.21 17.42
CA ILE A 211 16.45 -9.89 18.71
C ILE A 211 17.85 -10.32 19.15
N THR A 212 18.31 -9.84 20.30
CA THR A 212 19.60 -10.21 20.88
C THR A 212 19.43 -10.56 22.36
N ASP A 213 20.52 -10.82 23.08
CA ASP A 213 20.49 -10.91 24.55
C ASP A 213 20.27 -9.54 25.21
N GLU A 214 20.52 -8.43 24.51
CA GLU A 214 20.44 -7.06 25.02
C GLU A 214 19.14 -6.35 24.60
N ASN A 215 18.49 -6.84 23.53
CA ASN A 215 17.27 -6.26 22.97
C ASN A 215 16.09 -7.20 23.13
N GLU A 216 14.96 -6.65 23.56
CA GLU A 216 13.70 -7.37 23.65
C GLU A 216 12.72 -6.83 22.60
N ILE A 217 11.79 -7.68 22.15
CA ILE A 217 10.80 -7.31 21.12
C ILE A 217 9.37 -7.37 21.65
N GLY A 218 8.51 -6.52 21.10
CA GLY A 218 7.11 -6.44 21.49
C GLY A 218 6.17 -7.36 20.68
N PRO A 219 4.87 -7.39 20.99
CA PRO A 219 3.89 -8.27 20.35
C PRO A 219 3.80 -8.10 18.83
N LEU A 220 3.91 -6.87 18.32
CA LEU A 220 3.85 -6.59 16.89
C LEU A 220 5.00 -7.26 16.12
N ASP A 221 6.21 -7.18 16.65
CA ASP A 221 7.41 -7.79 16.06
C ASP A 221 7.34 -9.31 16.15
N MET A 222 6.80 -9.85 17.25
CA MET A 222 6.55 -11.28 17.41
C MET A 222 5.60 -11.80 16.32
N TYR A 223 4.45 -11.15 16.09
CA TYR A 223 3.53 -11.54 15.02
C TYR A 223 4.15 -11.36 13.62
N THR A 224 4.96 -10.31 13.42
CA THR A 224 5.67 -10.07 12.16
C THR A 224 6.69 -11.18 11.89
N CYS A 225 7.43 -11.64 12.91
CA CYS A 225 8.34 -12.79 12.80
C CYS A 225 7.59 -14.10 12.50
N ALA A 226 6.42 -14.32 13.10
CA ALA A 226 5.59 -15.49 12.80
C ALA A 226 5.17 -15.53 11.31
N ILE A 227 4.80 -14.38 10.74
CA ILE A 227 4.45 -14.23 9.32
C ILE A 227 5.67 -14.50 8.43
N LEU A 228 6.83 -13.91 8.74
CA LEU A 228 8.04 -14.10 7.94
C LEU A 228 8.46 -15.56 7.83
N VAL A 229 8.28 -16.34 8.90
CA VAL A 229 8.60 -17.77 8.93
C VAL A 229 7.51 -18.61 8.24
N SER A 230 6.23 -18.25 8.41
CA SER A 230 5.10 -19.01 7.86
C SER A 230 4.03 -18.08 7.25
N PRO A 231 4.31 -17.54 6.05
CA PRO A 231 3.54 -16.44 5.46
C PRO A 231 2.12 -16.81 5.06
N TYR A 232 1.85 -18.08 4.76
CA TYR A 232 0.53 -18.52 4.28
C TYR A 232 -0.41 -19.00 5.40
N ASN A 233 -0.11 -18.71 6.67
CA ASN A 233 -1.01 -19.02 7.77
C ASN A 233 -1.91 -17.82 8.11
N PRO A 234 -3.22 -17.87 7.82
CA PRO A 234 -4.15 -16.76 8.07
C PRO A 234 -4.27 -16.36 9.55
N THR A 235 -3.97 -17.24 10.51
CA THR A 235 -4.00 -16.93 11.95
C THR A 235 -2.98 -15.85 12.33
N TYR A 236 -1.79 -15.87 11.73
CA TYR A 236 -0.73 -14.91 12.07
C TYR A 236 -1.08 -13.51 11.55
N TRP A 237 -1.62 -13.44 10.33
CA TRP A 237 -2.17 -12.20 9.76
C TRP A 237 -3.33 -11.64 10.57
N LEU A 238 -4.30 -12.48 10.99
CA LEU A 238 -5.40 -12.02 11.85
C LEU A 238 -4.87 -11.44 13.18
N SER A 239 -3.88 -12.09 13.78
CA SER A 239 -3.34 -11.67 15.08
C SER A 239 -2.58 -10.35 14.97
N ARG A 240 -1.80 -10.16 13.89
CA ARG A 240 -1.14 -8.89 13.58
C ARG A 240 -2.16 -7.79 13.24
N ALA A 241 -3.19 -8.10 12.46
CA ALA A 241 -4.28 -7.18 12.16
C ALA A 241 -4.98 -6.69 13.42
N TYR A 242 -5.26 -7.60 14.35
CA TYR A 242 -5.87 -7.26 15.63
C TYR A 242 -4.94 -6.41 16.50
N CYS A 243 -3.63 -6.70 16.51
CA CYS A 243 -2.63 -5.87 17.17
C CYS A 243 -2.61 -4.44 16.59
N HIS A 244 -2.66 -4.29 15.27
CA HIS A 244 -2.79 -2.97 14.61
C HIS A 244 -4.08 -2.26 14.99
N TYR A 245 -5.21 -2.98 15.04
CA TYR A 245 -6.49 -2.42 15.49
C TYR A 245 -6.42 -1.91 16.93
N GLN A 246 -5.81 -2.68 17.84
CA GLN A 246 -5.62 -2.26 19.24
C GLN A 246 -4.69 -1.05 19.36
N HIS A 247 -3.75 -0.87 18.42
CA HIS A 247 -2.91 0.32 18.31
C HIS A 247 -3.58 1.47 17.55
N ALA A 248 -4.84 1.36 17.10
CA ALA A 248 -5.52 2.35 16.24
C ALA A 248 -4.83 2.62 14.88
N PHE A 249 -4.03 1.68 14.38
CA PHE A 249 -3.57 1.66 12.98
C PHE A 249 -4.61 0.89 12.13
N PHE A 250 -5.80 1.47 11.98
CA PHE A 250 -6.95 0.80 11.38
C PHE A 250 -6.75 0.48 9.90
N ASP A 251 -6.04 1.33 9.17
CA ASP A 251 -5.64 1.10 7.77
C ASP A 251 -4.75 -0.14 7.62
N LEU A 252 -3.77 -0.30 8.51
CA LEU A 252 -2.91 -1.48 8.56
C LEU A 252 -3.69 -2.74 8.96
N ALA A 253 -4.60 -2.60 9.93
CA ALA A 253 -5.47 -3.69 10.38
C ALA A 253 -6.35 -4.22 9.24
N VAL A 254 -6.94 -3.35 8.41
CA VAL A 254 -7.70 -3.77 7.23
C VAL A 254 -6.80 -4.52 6.24
N GLY A 255 -5.59 -4.04 5.97
CA GLY A 255 -4.67 -4.69 5.04
C GLY A 255 -4.30 -6.12 5.44
N ASP A 256 -3.94 -6.33 6.70
CA ASP A 256 -3.59 -7.64 7.23
C ASP A 256 -4.80 -8.58 7.31
N ALA A 257 -5.94 -8.07 7.78
CA ALA A 257 -7.17 -8.85 7.81
C ALA A 257 -7.61 -9.25 6.39
N TYR A 258 -7.38 -8.39 5.39
CA TYR A 258 -7.66 -8.73 3.99
C TYR A 258 -6.71 -9.80 3.45
N ARG A 259 -5.41 -9.78 3.78
CA ARG A 259 -4.50 -10.91 3.46
C ARG A 259 -4.97 -12.22 4.10
N ALA A 260 -5.35 -12.17 5.39
CA ALA A 260 -5.93 -13.33 6.07
C ALA A 260 -7.21 -13.82 5.37
N GLN A 261 -8.04 -12.90 4.89
CA GLN A 261 -9.25 -13.20 4.12
C GLN A 261 -8.92 -13.95 2.83
N LEU A 262 -7.95 -13.46 2.03
CA LEU A 262 -7.54 -14.10 0.79
C LEU A 262 -7.08 -15.55 1.02
N LEU A 263 -6.24 -15.79 2.03
CA LEU A 263 -5.80 -17.13 2.42
C LEU A 263 -6.99 -18.03 2.81
N CYS A 264 -7.91 -17.51 3.62
CA CYS A 264 -9.09 -18.26 4.04
C CYS A 264 -10.05 -18.57 2.88
N GLU A 265 -10.23 -17.63 1.94
CA GLU A 265 -11.14 -17.79 0.81
C GLU A 265 -10.65 -18.87 -0.16
N VAL A 266 -9.35 -18.94 -0.41
CA VAL A 266 -8.76 -20.01 -1.23
C VAL A 266 -9.02 -21.41 -0.65
N LEU A 267 -9.11 -21.55 0.69
CA LEU A 267 -9.46 -22.83 1.31
C LEU A 267 -10.91 -23.26 1.04
N VAL A 268 -11.83 -22.32 0.77
CA VAL A 268 -13.28 -22.61 0.71
C VAL A 268 -13.85 -22.46 -0.70
N ASP A 269 -13.38 -21.50 -1.49
CA ASP A 269 -13.95 -21.12 -2.78
C ASP A 269 -13.11 -21.65 -3.95
N PRO A 270 -13.64 -22.58 -4.78
CA PRO A 270 -12.95 -23.10 -5.95
C PRO A 270 -12.55 -22.03 -6.97
N SER A 271 -13.32 -20.95 -7.11
CA SER A 271 -13.00 -19.86 -8.05
C SER A 271 -11.72 -19.13 -7.63
N CYS A 272 -11.52 -18.90 -6.33
CA CYS A 272 -10.30 -18.34 -5.79
C CYS A 272 -9.09 -19.28 -5.99
N ARG A 273 -9.29 -20.59 -5.89
CA ARG A 273 -8.23 -21.58 -6.16
C ARG A 273 -7.75 -21.54 -7.61
N ASN A 274 -8.69 -21.40 -8.54
CA ASN A 274 -8.38 -21.35 -9.97
C ASN A 274 -7.66 -20.06 -10.35
N ARG A 275 -8.01 -18.94 -9.70
CA ARG A 275 -7.37 -17.63 -9.93
C ARG A 275 -5.90 -17.61 -9.49
N GLN A 276 -5.54 -18.40 -8.47
CA GLN A 276 -4.22 -18.39 -7.84
C GLN A 276 -3.74 -19.83 -7.60
N PRO A 277 -3.31 -20.53 -8.66
CA PRO A 277 -2.84 -21.91 -8.53
C PRO A 277 -1.66 -21.99 -7.54
N GLY A 278 -1.66 -23.04 -6.71
CA GLY A 278 -0.61 -23.29 -5.72
C GLY A 278 -0.78 -22.57 -4.36
N LEU A 279 -1.61 -21.53 -4.25
CA LEU A 279 -1.84 -20.86 -2.96
C LEU A 279 -2.63 -21.74 -1.99
N TYR A 280 -3.56 -22.56 -2.51
CA TYR A 280 -4.36 -23.50 -1.72
C TYR A 280 -3.51 -24.51 -0.95
N THR A 281 -2.59 -25.20 -1.63
CA THR A 281 -1.78 -26.26 -1.01
C THR A 281 -0.87 -25.71 0.08
N ARG A 282 -0.34 -24.50 -0.12
CA ARG A 282 0.51 -23.80 0.85
C ARG A 282 -0.26 -23.34 2.07
N THR A 283 -1.43 -22.75 1.86
CA THR A 283 -2.31 -22.32 2.96
C THR A 283 -2.76 -23.53 3.78
N TRP A 284 -3.20 -24.60 3.11
CA TRP A 284 -3.57 -25.85 3.74
C TRP A 284 -2.41 -26.39 4.59
N GLN A 285 -1.23 -26.53 3.99
CA GLN A 285 -0.07 -27.10 4.65
C GLN A 285 0.42 -26.23 5.82
N ALA A 286 0.40 -24.90 5.72
CA ALA A 286 0.76 -23.99 6.80
C ALA A 286 -0.17 -24.14 8.03
N VAL A 287 -1.48 -24.26 7.81
CA VAL A 287 -2.46 -24.48 8.89
C VAL A 287 -2.30 -25.87 9.51
N GLU A 288 -2.12 -26.90 8.68
CA GLU A 288 -1.89 -28.27 9.14
C GLU A 288 -0.64 -28.36 10.04
N GLN A 289 0.48 -27.78 9.60
CA GLN A 289 1.72 -27.77 10.36
C GLN A 289 1.61 -26.93 11.61
N HIS A 290 0.91 -25.79 11.58
CA HIS A 290 0.64 -24.99 12.78
C HIS A 290 -0.04 -25.83 13.86
N ILE A 291 -1.14 -26.53 13.53
CA ILE A 291 -1.87 -27.35 14.51
C ILE A 291 -0.98 -28.47 15.05
N ARG A 292 -0.21 -29.13 14.17
CA ARG A 292 0.71 -30.22 14.53
C ARG A 292 1.95 -29.78 15.31
N ALA A 293 2.35 -28.52 15.20
CA ALA A 293 3.50 -27.97 15.91
C ALA A 293 3.25 -27.79 17.41
N ARG A 294 2.04 -28.06 17.92
CA ARG A 294 1.79 -28.12 19.37
C ARG A 294 2.50 -29.33 19.94
N ASP A 295 3.33 -29.11 20.95
CA ASP A 295 3.82 -30.22 21.76
C ASP A 295 2.66 -30.95 22.44
N ARG A 296 2.91 -32.19 22.88
CA ARG A 296 1.94 -32.93 23.70
C ARG A 296 1.72 -32.20 25.01
N ASP A 297 0.54 -32.36 25.59
CA ASP A 297 0.26 -31.85 26.91
C ASP A 297 1.30 -32.41 27.91
N PRO A 298 2.10 -31.57 28.59
CA PRO A 298 3.12 -32.02 29.53
C PRO A 298 2.54 -32.81 30.71
N ALA A 299 1.30 -32.51 31.11
CA ALA A 299 0.64 -33.15 32.26
C ALA A 299 0.04 -34.50 31.91
N THR A 300 -0.53 -34.65 30.71
CA THR A 300 -1.27 -35.87 30.30
C THR A 300 -0.54 -36.72 29.25
N GLY A 301 0.48 -36.18 28.58
CA GLY A 301 1.21 -36.82 27.47
C GLY A 301 0.36 -37.02 26.20
N LYS A 302 -0.90 -36.59 26.20
CA LYS A 302 -1.85 -36.77 25.10
C LYS A 302 -1.71 -35.67 24.04
N LEU A 303 -2.18 -36.00 22.84
CA LEU A 303 -2.39 -35.01 21.80
C LEU A 303 -3.57 -34.12 22.18
N TYR A 304 -3.50 -32.87 21.75
CA TYR A 304 -4.58 -31.91 21.91
C TYR A 304 -5.74 -32.23 20.95
N ALA A 305 -6.98 -31.97 21.37
CA ALA A 305 -8.20 -32.32 20.64
C ALA A 305 -8.25 -31.75 19.21
N GLU A 306 -7.60 -30.61 18.97
CA GLU A 306 -7.42 -30.00 17.66
C GLU A 306 -6.71 -30.93 16.67
N VAL A 307 -5.72 -31.71 17.14
CA VAL A 307 -4.97 -32.66 16.31
C VAL A 307 -5.85 -33.86 15.92
N ASP A 308 -6.75 -34.28 16.80
CA ASP A 308 -7.69 -35.36 16.52
C ASP A 308 -8.77 -34.90 15.53
N LEU A 309 -9.30 -33.68 15.68
CA LEU A 309 -10.23 -33.09 14.72
C LEU A 309 -9.61 -32.91 13.33
N LEU A 310 -8.35 -32.52 13.26
CA LEU A 310 -7.61 -32.41 12.00
C LEU A 310 -7.53 -33.75 11.24
N ARG A 311 -7.58 -34.89 11.95
CA ARG A 311 -7.52 -36.24 11.35
C ARG A 311 -8.88 -36.76 10.88
N ASN A 312 -9.98 -36.09 11.23
CA ASN A 312 -11.32 -36.45 10.80
C ASN A 312 -11.59 -36.03 9.35
N LEU A 313 -12.73 -36.47 8.80
CA LEU A 313 -13.10 -36.30 7.38
C LEU A 313 -13.09 -34.85 6.87
N ASN A 314 -13.49 -33.85 7.69
CA ASN A 314 -13.48 -32.44 7.24
C ASN A 314 -12.11 -31.75 7.38
N GLY A 315 -11.15 -32.37 8.07
CA GLY A 315 -9.77 -31.87 8.21
C GLY A 315 -9.67 -30.39 8.62
N ILE A 316 -8.97 -29.60 7.82
CA ILE A 316 -8.72 -28.17 8.09
C ILE A 316 -10.00 -27.33 8.09
N ASN A 317 -11.05 -27.77 7.38
CA ASN A 317 -12.29 -26.99 7.26
C ASN A 317 -13.00 -26.78 8.60
N TYR A 318 -12.75 -27.63 9.60
CA TYR A 318 -13.26 -27.45 10.97
C TYR A 318 -12.86 -26.10 11.58
N PHE A 319 -11.68 -25.57 11.23
CA PHE A 319 -11.10 -24.40 11.88
C PHE A 319 -11.34 -23.08 11.14
N GLY A 320 -11.87 -23.15 9.91
CA GLY A 320 -12.01 -21.97 9.03
C GLY A 320 -13.12 -21.00 9.45
N HIS A 321 -14.17 -21.47 10.13
CA HIS A 321 -15.37 -20.68 10.39
C HIS A 321 -15.13 -19.49 11.33
N THR A 322 -14.58 -19.74 12.52
CA THR A 322 -14.28 -18.68 13.51
C THR A 322 -13.22 -17.72 13.00
N LEU A 323 -12.23 -18.24 12.27
CA LEU A 323 -11.19 -17.44 11.65
C LEU A 323 -11.78 -16.43 10.65
N ARG A 324 -12.65 -16.89 9.73
CA ARG A 324 -13.34 -16.02 8.76
C ARG A 324 -14.21 -14.96 9.44
N LYS A 325 -14.91 -15.31 10.53
CA LYS A 325 -15.71 -14.36 11.32
C LYS A 325 -14.85 -13.28 11.95
N ALA A 326 -13.77 -13.70 12.62
CA ALA A 326 -12.86 -12.80 13.28
C ALA A 326 -12.24 -11.80 12.28
N ILE A 327 -11.79 -12.29 11.13
CA ILE A 327 -11.27 -11.47 10.04
C ILE A 327 -12.27 -10.39 9.60
N ARG A 328 -13.53 -10.78 9.35
CA ARG A 328 -14.56 -9.84 8.92
C ARG A 328 -14.88 -8.79 9.99
N HIS A 329 -14.93 -9.17 11.25
CA HIS A 329 -15.14 -8.21 12.33
C HIS A 329 -14.01 -7.18 12.41
N VAL A 330 -12.74 -7.59 12.29
CA VAL A 330 -11.60 -6.65 12.23
C VAL A 330 -11.74 -5.70 11.05
N ILE A 331 -12.07 -6.21 9.85
CA ILE A 331 -12.28 -5.38 8.66
C ILE A 331 -13.39 -4.35 8.90
N SER A 332 -14.58 -4.78 9.31
CA SER A 332 -15.71 -3.87 9.49
C SER A 332 -15.45 -2.82 10.57
N LEU A 333 -14.93 -3.21 11.73
CA LEU A 333 -14.65 -2.27 12.81
C LEU A 333 -13.57 -1.25 12.41
N SER A 334 -12.54 -1.69 11.69
CA SER A 334 -11.50 -0.80 11.20
C SER A 334 -12.02 0.15 10.14
N LEU A 335 -12.86 -0.32 9.20
CA LEU A 335 -13.51 0.55 8.21
C LEU A 335 -14.45 1.59 8.85
N ALA A 336 -15.18 1.19 9.90
CA ALA A 336 -16.00 2.13 10.68
C ALA A 336 -15.13 3.16 11.41
N ALA A 337 -13.99 2.75 12.00
CA ALA A 337 -13.05 3.65 12.65
C ALA A 337 -12.44 4.68 11.68
N LEU A 338 -12.16 4.24 10.44
CA LEU A 338 -11.68 5.08 9.34
C LEU A 338 -12.80 5.95 8.71
N GLN A 339 -14.05 5.82 9.15
CA GLN A 339 -15.22 6.52 8.59
C GLN A 339 -15.47 6.20 7.10
N CYS A 340 -15.12 4.97 6.67
CA CYS A 340 -15.37 4.43 5.34
C CYS A 340 -16.78 3.81 5.29
N TRP A 341 -17.82 4.64 5.38
CA TRP A 341 -19.20 4.18 5.64
C TRP A 341 -19.77 3.25 4.56
N ASP A 342 -19.45 3.51 3.28
CA ASP A 342 -19.91 2.67 2.17
C ASP A 342 -19.26 1.28 2.22
N ASP A 343 -17.94 1.22 2.34
CA ASP A 343 -17.18 -0.03 2.42
C ASP A 343 -17.56 -0.84 3.67
N TYR A 344 -17.74 -0.15 4.82
CA TYR A 344 -18.26 -0.74 6.06
C TYR A 344 -19.63 -1.38 5.83
N SER A 345 -20.55 -0.64 5.23
CA SER A 345 -21.93 -1.10 4.98
C SER A 345 -21.95 -2.32 4.05
N ILE A 346 -21.07 -2.34 3.04
CA ILE A 346 -20.90 -3.51 2.16
C ILE A 346 -20.40 -4.72 2.95
N LYS A 347 -19.37 -4.55 3.78
CA LYS A 347 -18.75 -5.65 4.54
C LYS A 347 -19.63 -6.20 5.66
N GLU A 348 -20.40 -5.36 6.35
CA GLU A 348 -21.40 -5.82 7.32
C GLU A 348 -22.55 -6.60 6.65
N LYS A 349 -23.04 -6.15 5.48
CA LYS A 349 -24.05 -6.92 4.73
C LYS A 349 -23.52 -8.28 4.25
N GLU A 350 -22.26 -8.37 3.85
CA GLU A 350 -21.60 -9.64 3.50
C GLU A 350 -21.45 -10.57 4.71
N LEU A 351 -21.28 -10.01 5.91
CA LEU A 351 -21.20 -10.77 7.16
C LEU A 351 -22.56 -11.45 7.43
N GLY A 352 -23.67 -10.69 7.43
CA GLY A 352 -25.01 -11.22 7.70
C GLY A 352 -25.45 -12.36 6.75
N LYS A 353 -25.10 -12.29 5.45
CA LYS A 353 -25.51 -13.32 4.46
C LYS A 353 -24.77 -14.66 4.55
N LYS A 354 -23.62 -14.70 5.23
CA LYS A 354 -22.68 -15.85 5.21
C LYS A 354 -22.45 -16.46 6.60
N LEU A 355 -23.29 -16.12 7.58
CA LEU A 355 -23.27 -16.72 8.91
C LEU A 355 -24.22 -17.92 8.95
N HIS A 356 -23.83 -18.97 9.68
CA HIS A 356 -24.61 -20.20 9.84
C HIS A 356 -25.02 -20.44 11.31
N MET A 357 -24.72 -19.49 12.21
CA MET A 357 -24.99 -19.60 13.65
C MET A 357 -25.70 -18.34 14.16
N GLU A 358 -26.86 -18.53 14.79
CA GLU A 358 -27.78 -17.48 15.28
C GLU A 358 -27.08 -16.42 16.16
N ARG A 359 -26.14 -16.82 17.02
CA ARG A 359 -25.40 -15.90 17.91
C ARG A 359 -24.62 -14.81 17.16
N ASP A 360 -24.08 -15.13 16.00
CA ASP A 360 -23.23 -14.22 15.24
C ASP A 360 -24.04 -13.29 14.33
N GLU A 361 -25.21 -13.75 13.86
CA GLU A 361 -26.18 -12.91 13.16
C GLU A 361 -26.63 -11.79 14.09
N ILE A 362 -26.98 -12.13 15.33
CA ILE A 362 -27.35 -11.17 16.37
C ILE A 362 -26.24 -10.14 16.65
N LEU A 363 -24.96 -10.54 16.63
CA LEU A 363 -23.86 -9.59 16.87
C LEU A 363 -23.69 -8.58 15.72
N SER A 364 -23.83 -9.03 14.47
CA SER A 364 -23.79 -8.14 13.30
C SER A 364 -25.01 -7.23 13.26
N GLU A 365 -26.20 -7.75 13.55
CA GLU A 365 -27.46 -6.99 13.66
C GLU A 365 -27.35 -5.93 14.77
N ASN A 366 -26.96 -6.32 15.99
CA ASN A 366 -26.78 -5.39 17.11
C ASN A 366 -25.77 -4.29 16.78
N ARG A 367 -24.67 -4.61 16.09
CA ARG A 367 -23.69 -3.60 15.66
C ARG A 367 -24.30 -2.67 14.63
N TYR A 368 -25.01 -3.20 13.64
CA TYR A 368 -25.68 -2.42 12.63
C TYR A 368 -26.69 -1.44 13.27
N ASP A 369 -27.52 -1.91 14.20
CA ASP A 369 -28.51 -1.11 14.92
C ASP A 369 -27.88 0.01 15.77
N VAL A 370 -26.73 -0.26 16.39
CA VAL A 370 -25.98 0.74 17.17
C VAL A 370 -25.29 1.76 16.26
N MET A 371 -24.75 1.32 15.12
CA MET A 371 -23.94 2.15 14.23
C MET A 371 -24.78 2.98 13.25
N GLU A 372 -25.94 2.49 12.80
CA GLU A 372 -26.81 3.21 11.86
C GLU A 372 -27.16 4.65 12.31
N PRO A 373 -27.65 4.90 13.55
CA PRO A 373 -27.93 6.27 13.99
C PRO A 373 -26.66 7.13 14.09
N ILE A 374 -25.52 6.52 14.45
CA ILE A 374 -24.22 7.21 14.54
C ILE A 374 -23.77 7.65 13.14
N ILE A 375 -23.86 6.77 12.15
CA ILE A 375 -23.49 7.08 10.76
C ILE A 375 -24.36 8.20 10.21
N LYS A 376 -25.68 8.16 10.45
CA LYS A 376 -26.62 9.22 10.03
C LYS A 376 -26.27 10.58 10.65
N LEU A 377 -25.78 10.60 11.89
CA LEU A 377 -25.35 11.82 12.58
C LEU A 377 -23.99 12.35 12.08
N LEU A 378 -23.03 11.46 11.85
CA LEU A 378 -21.64 11.83 11.55
C LEU A 378 -21.38 12.12 10.07
N THR A 379 -22.15 11.53 9.15
CA THR A 379 -21.96 11.74 7.71
C THR A 379 -22.03 13.23 7.31
N PRO A 380 -23.03 14.01 7.77
CA PRO A 380 -23.07 15.45 7.49
C PRO A 380 -21.96 16.26 8.19
N ALA A 381 -21.47 15.80 9.34
CA ALA A 381 -20.40 16.47 10.09
C ALA A 381 -19.02 16.25 9.43
N LYS A 382 -18.78 15.06 8.87
CA LYS A 382 -17.59 14.73 8.07
C LYS A 382 -17.46 15.67 6.87
N SER A 383 -18.53 15.84 6.11
CA SER A 383 -18.58 16.77 4.96
C SER A 383 -18.21 18.23 5.33
N LYS A 384 -18.43 18.65 6.59
CA LYS A 384 -18.08 20.00 7.08
C LYS A 384 -16.64 20.13 7.60
N THR A 385 -16.04 19.03 8.08
CA THR A 385 -14.72 19.04 8.74
C THR A 385 -13.60 18.55 7.83
N ALA A 386 -13.92 17.68 6.87
CA ALA A 386 -13.06 17.22 5.78
C ALA A 386 -13.90 17.21 4.49
N PRO A 387 -14.09 18.37 3.84
CA PRO A 387 -14.91 18.45 2.63
C PRO A 387 -14.26 17.66 1.50
N GLU A 388 -15.04 16.77 0.88
CA GLU A 388 -14.68 16.10 -0.37
C GLU A 388 -14.46 17.17 -1.44
N TYR A 389 -13.25 17.26 -1.98
CA TYR A 389 -12.93 18.28 -2.99
C TYR A 389 -13.07 17.71 -4.41
N PHE A 390 -12.93 16.40 -4.58
CA PHE A 390 -13.07 15.72 -5.87
C PHE A 390 -14.02 14.52 -5.77
N PHE A 391 -14.70 14.20 -6.88
CA PHE A 391 -15.64 13.07 -6.93
C PHE A 391 -15.02 11.73 -6.53
N TYR A 392 -13.74 11.50 -6.84
CA TYR A 392 -13.05 10.25 -6.51
C TYR A 392 -12.88 10.02 -4.99
N GLU A 393 -13.05 11.06 -4.18
CA GLU A 393 -12.98 11.00 -2.71
C GLU A 393 -14.34 10.68 -2.07
N LYS A 394 -15.41 10.60 -2.87
CA LYS A 394 -16.80 10.51 -2.38
C LYS A 394 -17.09 9.33 -1.45
N ARG A 395 -16.41 8.19 -1.64
CA ARG A 395 -16.54 7.03 -0.73
C ARG A 395 -15.43 6.96 0.32
N ALA A 396 -14.46 7.86 0.26
CA ALA A 396 -13.25 7.76 1.06
C ALA A 396 -13.55 8.08 2.53
N GLY A 397 -13.07 7.24 3.44
CA GLY A 397 -12.80 7.62 4.82
C GLY A 397 -11.51 8.42 4.94
N ASN A 398 -11.04 8.57 6.18
CA ASN A 398 -9.87 9.40 6.49
C ASN A 398 -8.84 8.63 7.32
N VAL A 399 -7.57 8.75 6.92
CA VAL A 399 -6.40 8.33 7.70
C VAL A 399 -5.59 9.57 8.07
N PHE A 400 -5.24 9.71 9.34
CA PHE A 400 -4.44 10.85 9.80
C PHE A 400 -2.96 10.69 9.42
N GLY A 401 -2.32 11.81 9.11
CA GLY A 401 -0.90 11.90 8.74
C GLY A 401 0.07 11.95 9.91
N GLU A 402 -0.40 12.29 11.10
CA GLU A 402 0.42 12.63 12.27
C GLU A 402 1.26 11.48 12.85
N ARG A 403 0.82 10.25 12.66
CA ARG A 403 1.44 9.09 13.31
C ARG A 403 2.37 8.36 12.36
N GLY A 404 3.63 8.23 12.76
CA GLY A 404 4.60 7.35 12.11
C GLY A 404 4.11 5.91 12.11
N TYR A 405 4.24 5.23 10.97
CA TYR A 405 3.89 3.82 10.88
C TYR A 405 4.92 2.95 11.62
N PRO A 406 4.51 1.76 12.09
CA PRO A 406 5.45 0.80 12.63
C PRO A 406 6.54 0.46 11.62
N HIS A 407 7.76 0.21 12.12
CA HIS A 407 8.96 -0.14 11.34
C HIS A 407 9.54 0.96 10.44
N ASP A 408 8.84 2.08 10.21
CA ASP A 408 9.45 3.28 9.61
C ASP A 408 10.51 3.85 10.56
N ALA A 409 11.70 4.08 10.04
CA ALA A 409 12.92 4.22 10.84
C ALA A 409 13.11 5.60 11.48
N ASP A 410 12.28 6.59 11.12
CA ASP A 410 12.41 8.01 11.49
C ASP A 410 13.85 8.54 11.45
N ASP A 411 14.65 8.02 10.50
CA ASP A 411 16.09 8.26 10.36
C ASP A 411 16.43 9.13 9.14
N LYS A 412 15.40 9.65 8.48
CA LYS A 412 15.49 10.40 7.22
C LYS A 412 15.47 11.90 7.52
N ASP A 413 16.62 12.46 7.91
CA ASP A 413 16.75 13.91 8.07
C ASP A 413 16.99 14.59 6.71
N ARG A 414 15.90 15.08 6.12
CA ARG A 414 15.95 15.82 4.85
C ARG A 414 16.59 17.20 4.98
N SER A 415 16.84 17.68 6.20
CA SER A 415 17.45 18.99 6.44
C SER A 415 18.98 18.94 6.57
N ALA A 416 19.56 17.74 6.61
CA ALA A 416 21.00 17.55 6.65
C ALA A 416 21.69 18.09 5.39
N ASP A 417 22.86 18.72 5.57
CA ASP A 417 23.60 19.35 4.47
C ASP A 417 23.94 18.34 3.35
N GLU A 418 24.40 17.14 3.70
CA GLU A 418 24.71 16.08 2.72
C GLU A 418 23.49 15.71 1.87
N PHE A 419 22.30 15.64 2.49
CA PHE A 419 21.06 15.32 1.79
C PHE A 419 20.67 16.46 0.83
N VAL A 420 20.78 17.71 1.27
CA VAL A 420 20.42 18.90 0.48
C VAL A 420 21.38 19.10 -0.69
N GLU A 421 22.68 18.86 -0.48
CA GLU A 421 23.69 18.85 -1.54
C GLU A 421 23.37 17.76 -2.56
N LYS A 422 23.01 16.55 -2.10
CA LYS A 422 22.65 15.45 -3.00
C LYS A 422 21.37 15.72 -3.78
N ALA A 423 20.34 16.29 -3.14
CA ALA A 423 19.11 16.70 -3.81
C ALA A 423 19.38 17.76 -4.90
N THR A 424 20.26 18.73 -4.61
CA THR A 424 20.71 19.72 -5.60
C THR A 424 21.45 19.06 -6.75
N GLU A 425 22.33 18.10 -6.46
CA GLU A 425 23.06 17.37 -7.48
C GLU A 425 22.12 16.62 -8.44
N ILE A 426 21.20 15.82 -7.89
CA ILE A 426 20.31 14.94 -8.67
C ILE A 426 19.29 15.75 -9.47
N PHE A 427 18.57 16.68 -8.82
CA PHE A 427 17.42 17.33 -9.46
C PHE A 427 17.76 18.61 -10.22
N ILE A 428 18.86 19.27 -9.87
CA ILE A 428 19.29 20.51 -10.54
C ILE A 428 20.52 20.26 -11.41
N ASN A 429 21.63 19.79 -10.84
CA ASN A 429 22.91 19.76 -11.57
C ASN A 429 22.96 18.70 -12.68
N GLN A 430 22.41 17.52 -12.43
CA GLN A 430 22.36 16.41 -13.39
C GLN A 430 21.14 16.49 -14.33
N ASN A 431 20.34 17.54 -14.24
CA ASN A 431 19.18 17.73 -15.09
C ASN A 431 19.59 18.22 -16.49
N GLY A 432 19.81 17.27 -17.41
CA GLY A 432 20.21 17.55 -18.79
C GLY A 432 19.20 18.37 -19.62
N SER A 433 18.01 18.67 -19.08
CA SER A 433 17.03 19.55 -19.73
C SER A 433 17.28 21.05 -19.44
N LEU A 434 18.22 21.37 -18.54
CA LEU A 434 18.56 22.74 -18.13
C LEU A 434 20.04 23.04 -18.45
N PRO A 435 20.33 23.93 -19.41
CA PRO A 435 21.71 24.35 -19.70
C PRO A 435 22.26 25.38 -18.70
N TRP A 436 21.44 25.96 -17.81
CA TRP A 436 21.84 26.94 -16.80
C TRP A 436 21.26 26.61 -15.42
N ASN A 437 22.12 26.37 -14.44
CA ASN A 437 21.72 25.96 -13.08
C ASN A 437 21.72 27.17 -12.13
N LYS A 438 20.67 27.99 -12.22
CA LYS A 438 20.53 29.25 -11.46
C LYS A 438 19.81 29.12 -10.12
N CYS A 439 19.60 27.90 -9.66
CA CYS A 439 18.93 27.62 -8.40
C CYS A 439 19.57 26.43 -7.69
N LYS A 440 19.22 26.25 -6.43
CA LYS A 440 19.61 25.08 -5.63
C LYS A 440 18.57 24.76 -4.58
N VAL A 441 18.61 23.54 -4.06
CA VAL A 441 17.80 23.14 -2.90
C VAL A 441 18.38 23.79 -1.64
N HIS A 442 17.51 24.23 -0.75
CA HIS A 442 17.88 24.90 0.50
C HIS A 442 16.86 24.59 1.60
N VAL A 443 17.30 24.66 2.86
CA VAL A 443 16.43 24.46 4.02
C VAL A 443 15.92 25.82 4.52
N ASP A 444 14.60 26.02 4.49
CA ASP A 444 13.97 27.19 5.11
C ASP A 444 13.79 26.95 6.62
N ASN A 445 14.66 27.57 7.41
CA ASN A 445 14.62 27.54 8.88
C ASN A 445 13.72 28.65 9.48
N ARG A 446 13.05 29.47 8.67
CA ARG A 446 12.33 30.67 9.15
C ARG A 446 10.90 30.38 9.62
N ARG A 447 10.42 29.14 9.54
CA ARG A 447 9.02 28.77 9.84
C ARG A 447 8.88 27.94 11.11
N ASN A 448 7.80 28.17 11.85
CA ASN A 448 7.50 27.53 13.14
C ASN A 448 7.24 26.01 13.09
N ASN A 449 7.21 25.39 11.90
CA ASN A 449 6.75 24.00 11.68
C ASN A 449 7.87 23.02 11.27
N GLY A 450 9.13 23.30 11.64
CA GLY A 450 10.28 22.45 11.35
C GLY A 450 10.99 22.79 10.04
N ALA A 451 12.16 22.18 9.84
CA ALA A 451 13.01 22.39 8.68
C ALA A 451 12.31 21.92 7.40
N GLN A 452 12.17 22.83 6.42
CA GLN A 452 11.47 22.53 5.18
C GLN A 452 12.37 22.74 3.97
N LEU A 453 12.34 21.82 3.01
CA LEU A 453 13.02 22.00 1.74
C LEU A 453 12.35 23.12 0.92
N SER A 454 13.18 23.90 0.25
CA SER A 454 12.82 25.03 -0.60
C SER A 454 13.82 25.15 -1.75
N ILE A 455 13.50 25.95 -2.76
CA ILE A 455 14.42 26.27 -3.85
C ILE A 455 14.79 27.76 -3.77
N VAL A 456 16.08 28.06 -3.85
CA VAL A 456 16.61 29.43 -3.80
C VAL A 456 17.45 29.73 -5.04
N ALA A 457 17.47 31.00 -5.46
CA ALA A 457 18.28 31.45 -6.58
C ALA A 457 19.79 31.50 -6.21
N THR A 458 20.66 30.98 -7.08
CA THR A 458 22.12 31.04 -6.91
C THR A 458 22.74 32.30 -7.52
N GLU A 459 22.01 32.94 -8.43
CA GLU A 459 22.34 34.19 -9.10
C GLU A 459 21.07 35.00 -9.39
N ASP A 460 21.21 36.23 -9.89
CA ASP A 460 20.06 37.06 -10.25
C ASP A 460 19.34 36.50 -11.50
N ILE A 461 18.02 36.33 -11.39
CA ILE A 461 17.16 35.80 -12.46
C ILE A 461 16.31 36.94 -13.01
N LYS A 462 16.35 37.15 -14.32
CA LYS A 462 15.55 38.20 -14.98
C LYS A 462 14.08 37.78 -15.02
N ALA A 463 13.17 38.74 -15.16
CA ALA A 463 11.75 38.43 -15.35
C ALA A 463 11.52 37.65 -16.67
N LYS A 464 10.59 36.69 -16.65
CA LYS A 464 10.24 35.78 -17.76
C LYS A 464 11.34 34.79 -18.16
N GLU A 465 12.34 34.60 -17.31
CA GLU A 465 13.42 33.64 -17.54
C GLU A 465 12.99 32.25 -17.06
N ILE A 466 13.32 31.20 -17.81
CA ILE A 466 13.07 29.81 -17.42
C ILE A 466 14.06 29.42 -16.32
N ILE A 467 13.51 29.00 -15.19
CA ILE A 467 14.24 28.64 -13.97
C ILE A 467 14.47 27.14 -13.91
N PHE A 468 13.43 26.34 -14.21
CA PHE A 468 13.45 24.90 -13.98
C PHE A 468 12.60 24.17 -15.03
N VAL A 469 13.05 22.98 -15.41
CA VAL A 469 12.39 22.12 -16.40
C VAL A 469 12.48 20.69 -15.91
N GLU A 470 11.37 19.96 -15.91
CA GLU A 470 11.36 18.55 -15.49
C GLU A 470 10.46 17.72 -16.38
N VAL A 471 10.93 16.52 -16.73
CA VAL A 471 10.12 15.47 -17.34
C VAL A 471 9.79 14.48 -16.22
N PRO A 472 8.52 14.09 -16.05
CA PRO A 472 8.11 13.33 -14.87
C PRO A 472 8.78 11.97 -14.92
N PRO A 473 9.43 11.48 -13.85
CA PRO A 473 9.92 10.10 -13.81
C PRO A 473 8.78 9.10 -13.74
N ILE A 474 7.73 9.39 -12.96
CA ILE A 474 6.56 8.54 -12.71
C ILE A 474 5.31 9.17 -13.30
N ARG A 475 4.52 8.37 -14.02
CA ARG A 475 3.35 8.79 -14.78
C ARG A 475 2.20 7.77 -14.72
N GLY A 476 1.00 8.26 -15.01
CA GLY A 476 -0.20 7.45 -15.01
C GLY A 476 -1.18 7.99 -16.02
N HIS A 477 -1.44 7.22 -17.07
CA HIS A 477 -2.34 7.61 -18.15
C HIS A 477 -3.59 6.74 -18.10
N LEU A 478 -4.73 7.37 -17.84
CA LEU A 478 -6.02 6.70 -17.85
C LEU A 478 -6.63 6.77 -19.25
N ASN A 479 -6.65 5.62 -19.91
CA ASN A 479 -7.38 5.45 -21.15
C ASN A 479 -8.90 5.27 -20.91
N LEU A 480 -9.69 6.13 -21.52
CA LEU A 480 -11.15 6.11 -21.44
C LEU A 480 -11.76 5.13 -22.44
N ARG A 481 -12.87 4.48 -22.06
CA ARG A 481 -13.73 3.77 -23.00
C ARG A 481 -14.76 4.75 -23.55
N LYS A 482 -15.03 4.72 -24.84
CA LYS A 482 -16.14 5.45 -25.47
C LYS A 482 -17.22 4.47 -25.90
N LEU A 483 -18.49 4.88 -25.81
CA LEU A 483 -19.61 4.09 -26.33
C LEU A 483 -19.50 3.99 -27.86
N SER A 484 -19.77 2.81 -28.41
CA SER A 484 -19.72 2.57 -29.85
C SER A 484 -20.96 3.14 -30.55
N LYS A 485 -20.86 4.34 -31.15
CA LYS A 485 -21.85 4.83 -32.13
C LYS A 485 -21.14 5.33 -33.39
N GLY A 486 -21.46 4.77 -34.57
CA GLY A 486 -20.89 5.18 -35.87
C GLY A 486 -19.46 4.68 -36.14
N GLN A 487 -18.87 5.10 -37.28
CA GLN A 487 -17.51 4.72 -37.72
C GLN A 487 -16.47 5.03 -36.62
N ILE A 488 -16.16 4.01 -35.82
CA ILE A 488 -14.97 3.82 -34.98
C ILE A 488 -14.45 5.12 -34.33
N VAL A 489 -15.09 5.57 -33.25
CA VAL A 489 -14.49 6.57 -32.35
C VAL A 489 -13.49 5.86 -31.43
N GLN A 490 -12.42 5.29 -32.00
CA GLN A 490 -11.27 4.95 -31.17
C GLN A 490 -10.68 6.28 -30.68
N PRO A 491 -10.44 6.45 -29.36
CA PRO A 491 -9.76 7.63 -28.86
C PRO A 491 -8.42 7.76 -29.60
N ARG A 492 -8.06 8.98 -30.01
CA ARG A 492 -6.78 9.24 -30.69
C ARG A 492 -5.67 8.67 -29.81
N LEU A 493 -4.94 7.69 -30.35
CA LEU A 493 -3.83 7.07 -29.66
C LEU A 493 -2.80 8.14 -29.30
N ARG A 494 -2.32 8.15 -28.06
CA ARG A 494 -1.29 9.06 -27.58
C ARG A 494 -0.04 8.28 -27.23
N CYS A 495 1.10 8.95 -27.34
CA CYS A 495 2.35 8.38 -26.86
C CYS A 495 2.32 8.25 -25.34
N ASP A 496 2.58 7.05 -24.83
CA ASP A 496 2.61 6.80 -23.39
C ASP A 496 3.81 7.44 -22.67
N ASN A 497 4.86 7.85 -23.40
CA ASN A 497 5.96 8.60 -22.78
C ASN A 497 5.67 10.10 -22.70
N CYS A 498 5.35 10.74 -23.84
CA CYS A 498 5.29 12.21 -23.95
C CYS A 498 3.88 12.79 -24.14
N GLN A 499 2.84 11.97 -24.20
CA GLN A 499 1.43 12.35 -24.43
C GLN A 499 1.11 13.04 -25.76
N ARG A 500 2.06 13.11 -26.70
CA ARG A 500 1.81 13.61 -28.06
C ARG A 500 0.77 12.73 -28.77
N GLY A 501 -0.16 13.35 -29.47
CA GLY A 501 -1.13 12.64 -30.31
C GLY A 501 -0.43 11.93 -31.46
N LEU A 502 -0.79 10.66 -31.68
CA LEU A 502 -0.25 9.83 -32.76
C LEU A 502 -1.19 9.88 -33.98
N PRO A 503 -0.66 9.80 -35.21
CA PRO A 503 -1.45 9.92 -36.43
C PRO A 503 -2.41 8.74 -36.63
N ALA A 504 -3.42 8.92 -37.49
CA ALA A 504 -4.33 7.85 -37.90
C ALA A 504 -3.54 6.72 -38.59
N GLY A 505 -3.89 5.45 -38.32
CA GLY A 505 -3.16 4.29 -38.84
C GLY A 505 -1.83 3.97 -38.14
N HIS A 506 -1.43 4.77 -37.13
CA HIS A 506 -0.20 4.50 -36.36
C HIS A 506 -0.24 3.13 -35.69
N GLN A 507 -1.39 2.71 -35.17
CA GLN A 507 -1.54 1.41 -34.50
C GLN A 507 -1.19 0.23 -35.42
N GLU A 508 -1.64 0.25 -36.68
CA GLU A 508 -1.35 -0.80 -37.65
C GLU A 508 0.15 -0.82 -38.00
N THR A 509 0.71 0.35 -38.30
CA THR A 509 2.14 0.52 -38.60
C THR A 509 3.01 0.05 -37.44
N TYR A 510 2.65 0.44 -36.23
CA TYR A 510 3.33 0.07 -35.00
C TYR A 510 3.26 -1.44 -34.74
N SER A 511 2.10 -2.05 -34.96
CA SER A 511 1.91 -3.50 -34.84
C SER A 511 2.75 -4.28 -35.85
N ASN A 512 2.84 -3.81 -37.09
CA ASN A 512 3.71 -4.39 -38.12
C ASN A 512 5.19 -4.29 -37.72
N GLY A 513 5.62 -3.15 -37.14
CA GLY A 513 6.98 -2.97 -36.64
C GLY A 513 7.34 -3.95 -35.52
N VAL A 514 6.39 -4.29 -34.63
CA VAL A 514 6.58 -5.33 -33.61
C VAL A 514 6.81 -6.70 -34.27
N GLN A 515 6.00 -7.05 -35.28
CA GLN A 515 6.13 -8.33 -36.00
C GLN A 515 7.46 -8.45 -36.75
N GLN A 516 7.98 -7.33 -37.26
CA GLN A 516 9.29 -7.25 -37.92
C GLN A 516 10.46 -7.22 -36.93
N GLY A 517 10.21 -7.18 -35.62
CA GLY A 517 11.25 -7.17 -34.59
C GLY A 517 11.93 -5.82 -34.39
N ASN A 518 11.33 -4.70 -34.84
CA ASN A 518 11.83 -3.34 -34.54
C ASN A 518 11.56 -2.97 -33.08
N LEU A 519 12.26 -3.63 -32.16
CA LEU A 519 12.11 -3.39 -30.73
C LEU A 519 12.65 -2.03 -30.31
N ARG A 520 13.39 -1.29 -31.14
CA ARG A 520 13.88 0.05 -30.78
C ARG A 520 12.72 1.00 -30.53
N GLU A 521 11.80 1.09 -31.48
CA GLU A 521 10.71 2.07 -31.46
C GLU A 521 9.36 1.47 -31.08
N THR A 522 9.25 0.14 -31.11
CA THR A 522 8.00 -0.58 -30.86
C THR A 522 7.95 -1.34 -29.54
N CYS A 523 6.74 -1.51 -29.01
CA CYS A 523 6.47 -2.29 -27.81
C CYS A 523 5.35 -3.30 -28.05
N ARG A 524 5.52 -4.52 -27.48
CA ARG A 524 4.54 -5.60 -27.55
C ARG A 524 3.21 -5.28 -26.87
N CYS A 525 3.15 -4.24 -26.04
CA CYS A 525 1.91 -3.78 -25.40
C CYS A 525 0.86 -3.25 -26.39
N ILE A 526 1.22 -2.97 -27.65
CA ILE A 526 0.27 -2.54 -28.68
C ILE A 526 -0.83 -3.56 -28.96
N SER A 527 -0.57 -4.85 -28.73
CA SER A 527 -1.53 -5.94 -28.99
C SER A 527 -2.46 -6.27 -27.81
N LYS A 528 -2.34 -5.53 -26.70
CA LYS A 528 -3.19 -5.73 -25.51
C LYS A 528 -4.52 -5.01 -25.67
N GLN A 529 -5.52 -5.39 -24.86
CA GLN A 529 -6.82 -4.69 -24.83
C GLN A 529 -6.64 -3.21 -24.52
N MET A 530 -5.66 -2.87 -23.67
CA MET A 530 -5.17 -1.51 -23.51
C MET A 530 -3.88 -1.31 -24.31
N PRO A 531 -3.96 -0.82 -25.56
CA PRO A 531 -2.77 -0.63 -26.39
C PRO A 531 -1.89 0.49 -25.84
N ILE A 532 -0.59 0.23 -25.75
CA ILE A 532 0.44 1.22 -25.44
C ILE A 532 1.28 1.44 -26.69
N ALA A 533 1.47 2.71 -27.07
CA ALA A 533 2.30 3.09 -28.20
C ALA A 533 3.23 4.25 -27.85
N PHE A 534 4.32 4.37 -28.60
CA PHE A 534 5.34 5.39 -28.43
C PHE A 534 5.56 6.17 -29.73
N CYS A 535 6.06 7.40 -29.59
CA CYS A 535 6.54 8.17 -30.74
C CYS A 535 7.78 7.49 -31.35
N PRO A 536 7.93 7.53 -32.69
CA PRO A 536 9.17 7.13 -33.36
C PRO A 536 10.30 8.11 -33.00
N ALA A 537 11.55 7.68 -33.19
CA ALA A 537 12.69 8.57 -33.01
C ALA A 537 12.68 9.66 -34.10
N PRO A 538 13.03 10.92 -33.78
CA PRO A 538 13.19 11.97 -34.78
C PRO A 538 14.28 11.62 -35.81
N ASN A 539 15.41 11.07 -35.34
CA ASN A 539 16.56 10.67 -36.14
C ASN A 539 17.19 9.38 -35.59
N GLN A 540 18.14 8.79 -36.32
CA GLN A 540 18.85 7.58 -35.87
C GLN A 540 19.68 7.77 -34.60
N GLU A 541 20.14 8.99 -34.30
CA GLU A 541 20.96 9.31 -33.13
C GLU A 541 20.13 9.60 -31.87
N ASP A 542 18.85 9.95 -32.04
CA ASP A 542 17.97 10.32 -30.94
C ASP A 542 17.33 9.09 -30.27
N GLU A 543 17.17 9.15 -28.95
CA GLU A 543 16.49 8.08 -28.20
C GLU A 543 14.98 8.07 -28.53
N ALA A 544 14.46 6.91 -28.93
CA ALA A 544 13.02 6.77 -29.15
C ALA A 544 12.25 6.79 -27.82
N CYS A 545 10.98 7.23 -27.84
CA CYS A 545 10.15 7.22 -26.64
C CYS A 545 9.98 5.80 -26.03
N ALA A 546 10.04 4.76 -26.84
CA ALA A 546 10.00 3.37 -26.37
C ALA A 546 11.31 2.92 -25.68
N GLU A 547 12.47 3.44 -26.11
CA GLU A 547 13.75 3.21 -25.44
C GLU A 547 13.74 3.89 -24.08
N ASN A 548 13.36 5.17 -24.06
CA ASN A 548 13.28 5.96 -22.84
C ASN A 548 12.33 5.33 -21.80
N ALA A 549 11.16 4.85 -22.25
CA ALA A 549 10.21 4.17 -21.38
C ALA A 549 10.79 2.91 -20.74
N ARG A 550 11.46 2.05 -21.52
CA ARG A 550 12.09 0.82 -21.00
C ARG A 550 13.32 1.09 -20.13
N ALA A 551 13.97 2.23 -20.30
CA ALA A 551 15.07 2.65 -19.45
C ALA A 551 14.59 3.18 -18.08
N ARG A 552 13.34 3.67 -17.98
CA ARG A 552 12.90 4.47 -16.82
C ARG A 552 11.73 3.89 -16.03
N TYR A 553 10.70 3.33 -16.66
CA TYR A 553 9.46 2.95 -15.96
C TYR A 553 8.66 1.77 -16.56
N HIS A 554 9.00 1.29 -17.76
CA HIS A 554 8.26 0.24 -18.47
C HIS A 554 9.01 -1.10 -18.42
N PHE A 555 9.17 -1.66 -17.22
CA PHE A 555 9.98 -2.86 -16.97
C PHE A 555 9.11 -4.13 -16.97
N ARG A 556 8.70 -4.63 -15.80
CA ARG A 556 7.87 -5.83 -15.65
C ARG A 556 6.40 -5.57 -16.00
N ALA A 557 5.98 -4.31 -15.98
CA ALA A 557 4.66 -3.92 -16.48
C ALA A 557 4.51 -4.13 -17.99
N CYS A 558 5.64 -4.19 -18.73
CA CYS A 558 5.66 -4.46 -20.16
C CYS A 558 5.08 -5.85 -20.48
N GLY A 559 4.24 -5.93 -21.50
CA GLY A 559 3.62 -7.16 -21.98
C GLY A 559 2.47 -7.71 -21.13
N LYS A 560 2.10 -7.05 -20.03
CA LYS A 560 0.94 -7.40 -19.20
C LYS A 560 -0.32 -6.64 -19.63
N ASP A 561 -1.49 -7.21 -19.36
CA ASP A 561 -2.77 -6.55 -19.60
C ASP A 561 -3.24 -5.81 -18.35
N TRP A 562 -3.34 -4.49 -18.46
CA TRP A 562 -3.74 -3.60 -17.38
C TRP A 562 -5.18 -3.11 -17.51
N GLU A 563 -5.98 -3.70 -18.41
CA GLU A 563 -7.37 -3.27 -18.62
C GLU A 563 -8.19 -3.23 -17.32
N TRP A 564 -8.06 -4.25 -16.49
CA TRP A 564 -8.75 -4.32 -15.20
C TRP A 564 -8.42 -3.12 -14.31
N LEU A 565 -7.16 -2.65 -14.33
CA LEU A 565 -6.71 -1.51 -13.54
C LEU A 565 -7.39 -0.24 -14.05
N HIS A 566 -7.41 0.00 -15.36
CA HIS A 566 -8.15 1.11 -15.95
C HIS A 566 -9.64 1.06 -15.60
N ASN A 567 -10.25 -0.13 -15.68
CA ASN A 567 -11.64 -0.39 -15.28
C ASN A 567 -11.90 -0.12 -13.79
N ALA A 568 -10.87 -0.12 -12.95
CA ALA A 568 -11.00 0.24 -11.54
C ALA A 568 -11.20 1.75 -11.31
N MET A 569 -11.04 2.59 -12.33
CA MET A 569 -11.14 4.06 -12.23
C MET A 569 -12.17 4.67 -13.19
N ARG A 570 -12.46 4.02 -14.33
CA ARG A 570 -13.33 4.56 -15.39
C ARG A 570 -14.77 4.04 -15.35
N PRO A 571 -15.69 4.66 -16.10
CA PRO A 571 -17.02 4.11 -16.35
C PRO A 571 -16.96 2.71 -16.98
N ILE A 572 -17.77 1.79 -16.47
CA ILE A 572 -17.88 0.41 -16.96
C ILE A 572 -19.01 0.32 -17.98
N THR A 573 -18.67 -0.20 -19.16
CA THR A 573 -19.60 -0.43 -20.26
C THR A 573 -20.17 -1.84 -20.23
N ASP A 574 -21.45 -1.99 -20.55
CA ASP A 574 -22.13 -3.27 -20.76
C ASP A 574 -23.02 -3.22 -22.02
N GLU A 575 -23.46 -4.39 -22.50
CA GLU A 575 -24.27 -4.54 -23.72
C GLU A 575 -25.77 -4.56 -23.38
N LEU A 576 -26.56 -3.71 -24.05
CA LEU A 576 -28.02 -3.72 -23.93
C LEU A 576 -28.61 -4.82 -24.84
N ARG A 577 -29.08 -5.94 -24.27
CA ARG A 577 -29.75 -7.02 -25.03
C ARG A 577 -31.27 -6.80 -25.10
N GLY A 578 -31.89 -7.17 -26.22
CA GLY A 578 -33.36 -7.13 -26.42
C GLY A 578 -33.92 -5.88 -27.13
N THR A 579 -33.06 -4.93 -27.52
CA THR A 579 -33.41 -3.82 -28.41
C THR A 579 -32.48 -3.85 -29.62
N GLU A 580 -33.02 -3.71 -30.83
CA GLU A 580 -32.21 -3.52 -32.03
C GLU A 580 -32.19 -2.02 -32.39
N PRO A 581 -31.00 -1.43 -32.63
CA PRO A 581 -29.66 -2.04 -32.56
C PRO A 581 -29.15 -2.25 -31.13
N LYS A 582 -28.38 -3.35 -30.92
CA LYS A 582 -27.66 -3.58 -29.66
C LYS A 582 -26.68 -2.44 -29.41
N GLY A 583 -26.87 -1.68 -28.33
CA GLY A 583 -26.03 -0.56 -27.95
C GLY A 583 -25.22 -0.83 -26.68
N LEU A 584 -23.98 -0.34 -26.63
CA LEU A 584 -23.22 -0.24 -25.38
C LEU A 584 -23.78 0.90 -24.51
N TYR A 585 -23.78 0.72 -23.20
CA TYR A 585 -24.14 1.76 -22.23
C TYR A 585 -23.23 1.68 -21.00
N TYR A 586 -23.09 2.80 -20.28
CA TYR A 586 -22.40 2.82 -19.00
C TYR A 586 -23.32 2.33 -17.88
N THR A 587 -22.81 1.41 -17.06
CA THR A 587 -23.53 0.84 -15.92
C THR A 587 -23.27 1.60 -14.62
N HIS A 588 -22.00 1.89 -14.34
CA HIS A 588 -21.51 2.57 -13.15
C HIS A 588 -20.12 3.18 -13.42
N THR A 589 -19.65 4.04 -12.53
CA THR A 589 -18.26 4.50 -12.49
C THR A 589 -17.58 3.99 -11.23
N ASN A 590 -16.33 3.52 -11.37
CA ASN A 590 -15.51 3.07 -10.24
C ASN A 590 -14.63 4.19 -9.66
N GLU A 591 -14.66 5.39 -10.22
CA GLU A 591 -13.82 6.50 -9.79
C GLU A 591 -13.93 6.83 -8.30
N ALA A 592 -15.13 6.70 -7.73
CA ALA A 592 -15.40 6.99 -6.32
C ALA A 592 -14.69 6.04 -5.34
N HIS A 593 -14.02 5.00 -5.84
CA HIS A 593 -13.18 4.09 -5.05
C HIS A 593 -11.76 4.64 -4.78
N THR A 594 -11.44 5.88 -5.15
CA THR A 594 -10.13 6.50 -4.85
C THR A 594 -8.95 5.71 -5.45
N THR A 595 -9.19 5.04 -6.58
CA THR A 595 -8.20 4.18 -7.25
C THR A 595 -7.29 4.94 -8.21
N LEU A 596 -7.49 6.25 -8.41
CA LEU A 596 -6.76 7.06 -9.39
C LEU A 596 -5.22 7.00 -9.21
N LEU A 597 -4.75 6.98 -7.96
CA LEU A 597 -3.33 6.89 -7.64
C LEU A 597 -2.70 5.54 -8.01
N SER A 598 -3.51 4.52 -8.29
CA SER A 598 -3.05 3.16 -8.57
C SER A 598 -2.23 3.06 -9.85
N LEU A 599 -2.43 3.98 -10.81
CA LEU A 599 -1.58 4.05 -12.02
C LEU A 599 -0.14 4.44 -11.69
N LEU A 600 0.04 5.44 -10.82
CA LEU A 600 1.37 5.85 -10.35
C LEU A 600 1.97 4.78 -9.44
N LEU A 601 1.14 4.18 -8.58
CA LEU A 601 1.57 3.13 -7.66
C LEU A 601 2.12 1.91 -8.41
N ARG A 602 1.50 1.52 -9.54
CA ARG A 602 2.04 0.48 -10.43
C ARG A 602 3.46 0.82 -10.89
N GLU A 603 3.72 2.05 -11.31
CA GLU A 603 5.06 2.44 -11.74
C GLU A 603 6.07 2.46 -10.60
N VAL A 604 5.68 2.97 -9.42
CA VAL A 604 6.52 2.93 -8.22
C VAL A 604 6.94 1.49 -7.91
N PHE A 605 6.00 0.54 -7.95
CA PHE A 605 6.31 -0.87 -7.72
C PHE A 605 7.19 -1.45 -8.83
N ASP A 606 6.92 -1.16 -10.09
CA ASP A 606 7.73 -1.67 -11.22
C ASP A 606 9.18 -1.14 -11.17
N ILE A 607 9.37 0.16 -10.90
CA ILE A 607 10.68 0.80 -10.70
C ILE A 607 11.40 0.15 -9.51
N THR A 608 10.70 -0.04 -8.39
CA THR A 608 11.28 -0.66 -7.19
C THR A 608 11.78 -2.06 -7.52
N LEU A 609 10.94 -2.89 -8.16
CA LEU A 609 11.29 -4.27 -8.51
C LEU A 609 12.47 -4.33 -9.48
N HIS A 610 12.55 -3.41 -10.44
CA HIS A 610 13.70 -3.31 -11.33
C HIS A 610 14.99 -2.95 -10.57
N ARG A 611 14.96 -1.92 -9.72
CA ARG A 611 16.13 -1.52 -8.93
C ARG A 611 16.56 -2.58 -7.91
N ARG A 612 15.63 -3.42 -7.43
CA ARG A 612 15.93 -4.55 -6.55
C ARG A 612 16.77 -5.66 -7.16
N GLU A 613 16.95 -5.66 -8.49
CA GLU A 613 17.93 -6.53 -9.15
C GLU A 613 19.38 -6.15 -8.77
N ARG A 614 19.60 -4.90 -8.35
CA ARG A 614 20.91 -4.39 -7.88
C ARG A 614 20.97 -4.24 -6.37
N ASP A 615 19.88 -3.76 -5.75
CA ASP A 615 19.74 -3.66 -4.30
C ASP A 615 18.52 -4.46 -3.80
N PRO A 616 18.69 -5.74 -3.40
CA PRO A 616 17.59 -6.61 -2.98
C PRO A 616 16.75 -6.08 -1.80
N HIS A 617 17.28 -5.15 -1.01
CA HIS A 617 16.65 -4.61 0.20
C HIS A 617 16.04 -3.22 0.00
N LEU A 618 15.97 -2.73 -1.24
CA LEU A 618 15.32 -1.48 -1.56
C LEU A 618 13.82 -1.53 -1.22
N MET A 619 13.38 -0.60 -0.38
CA MET A 619 12.02 -0.42 0.08
C MET A 619 11.30 0.51 -0.90
N ALA A 620 10.07 0.17 -1.27
CA ALA A 620 9.34 0.90 -2.30
C ALA A 620 9.10 2.39 -1.98
N HIS A 621 9.01 2.75 -0.69
CA HIS A 621 8.81 4.14 -0.25
C HIS A 621 10.11 4.95 -0.14
N GLU A 622 11.27 4.31 -0.36
CA GLU A 622 12.62 4.88 -0.25
C GLU A 622 13.34 4.96 -1.61
N ILE A 623 12.63 4.74 -2.73
CA ILE A 623 13.18 5.06 -4.06
C ILE A 623 13.47 6.56 -4.17
N ASP A 624 14.47 6.93 -4.97
CA ASP A 624 15.00 8.30 -5.06
C ASP A 624 13.90 9.35 -5.33
N GLU A 625 12.95 9.03 -6.20
CA GLU A 625 11.81 9.88 -6.57
C GLU A 625 10.88 10.19 -5.39
N LEU A 626 10.78 9.27 -4.43
CA LEU A 626 9.90 9.40 -3.27
C LEU A 626 10.66 9.87 -2.02
N LEU A 627 11.97 9.64 -1.94
CA LEU A 627 12.76 9.96 -0.75
C LEU A 627 12.82 11.46 -0.48
N VAL A 628 12.89 12.28 -1.54
CA VAL A 628 12.93 13.75 -1.45
C VAL A 628 11.60 14.37 -1.01
N LEU A 629 10.48 13.65 -1.19
CA LEU A 629 9.14 14.13 -0.89
C LEU A 629 8.90 14.27 0.63
N GLU A 630 7.80 14.93 0.99
CA GLU A 630 7.43 15.08 2.40
C GLU A 630 7.27 13.74 3.12
N SER A 631 7.55 13.77 4.43
CA SER A 631 7.50 12.64 5.34
C SER A 631 6.46 12.89 6.44
N PRO A 632 6.10 11.89 7.27
CA PRO A 632 5.04 12.04 8.28
C PRO A 632 5.19 13.25 9.22
N GLN A 633 6.41 13.71 9.49
CA GLN A 633 6.69 14.91 10.29
C GLN A 633 6.07 16.18 9.67
N ASN A 634 5.89 16.20 8.34
CA ASN A 634 5.27 17.31 7.61
C ASN A 634 3.73 17.22 7.57
N TRP A 635 3.14 16.09 7.99
CA TRP A 635 1.72 15.76 7.79
C TRP A 635 0.87 15.77 9.06
N GLN A 636 1.35 16.38 10.14
CA GLN A 636 0.70 16.36 11.46
C GLN A 636 -0.77 16.82 11.45
N ASN A 637 -1.18 17.66 10.51
CA ASN A 637 -2.56 18.14 10.40
C ASN A 637 -3.29 17.62 9.14
N GLN A 638 -2.74 16.60 8.46
CA GLN A 638 -3.29 16.07 7.22
C GLN A 638 -4.22 14.88 7.44
N SER A 639 -5.33 14.88 6.70
CA SER A 639 -6.16 13.71 6.47
C SER A 639 -5.98 13.21 5.05
N PHE A 640 -5.77 11.91 4.88
CA PHE A 640 -5.63 11.25 3.60
C PHE A 640 -6.84 10.38 3.30
N PRO A 641 -7.32 10.35 2.05
CA PRO A 641 -8.47 9.56 1.67
C PRO A 641 -8.13 8.07 1.75
N PHE A 642 -9.06 7.29 2.28
CA PHE A 642 -8.93 5.84 2.36
C PHE A 642 -10.18 5.13 1.86
N THR A 643 -10.01 4.13 1.00
CA THR A 643 -11.04 3.14 0.69
C THR A 643 -10.42 1.74 0.70
N LEU A 644 -11.24 0.72 0.94
CA LEU A 644 -10.78 -0.67 0.86
C LEU A 644 -10.22 -0.99 -0.53
N ALA A 645 -10.85 -0.46 -1.59
CA ALA A 645 -10.42 -0.70 -2.96
C ALA A 645 -9.10 -0.01 -3.29
N GLY A 646 -9.01 1.32 -3.10
CA GLY A 646 -7.86 2.14 -3.48
C GLY A 646 -6.62 1.92 -2.62
N ASN A 647 -6.79 1.57 -1.35
CA ASN A 647 -5.67 1.48 -0.40
C ASN A 647 -5.25 0.04 -0.10
N VAL A 648 -6.07 -0.96 -0.43
CA VAL A 648 -5.79 -2.38 -0.10
C VAL A 648 -5.96 -3.31 -1.29
N GLN A 649 -7.16 -3.42 -1.86
CA GLN A 649 -7.45 -4.44 -2.88
C GLN A 649 -6.65 -4.23 -4.17
N VAL A 650 -6.77 -3.04 -4.77
CA VAL A 650 -6.12 -2.72 -6.04
C VAL A 650 -4.59 -2.71 -5.90
N PRO A 651 -3.99 -2.11 -4.84
CA PRO A 651 -2.55 -2.21 -4.61
C PRO A 651 -2.02 -3.65 -4.52
N PHE A 652 -2.71 -4.54 -3.80
CA PHE A 652 -2.31 -5.95 -3.71
C PHE A 652 -2.43 -6.67 -5.04
N ASP A 653 -3.48 -6.38 -5.81
CA ASP A 653 -3.67 -6.94 -7.14
C ASP A 653 -2.59 -6.50 -8.13
N ILE A 654 -2.15 -5.24 -8.07
CA ILE A 654 -1.00 -4.74 -8.84
C ILE A 654 0.26 -5.51 -8.47
N LEU A 655 0.56 -5.63 -7.16
CA LEU A 655 1.76 -6.32 -6.67
C LEU A 655 1.78 -7.78 -7.14
N MET A 656 0.68 -8.51 -6.99
CA MET A 656 0.58 -9.90 -7.42
C MET A 656 0.70 -10.02 -8.94
N GLN A 657 0.12 -9.10 -9.72
CA GLN A 657 0.29 -9.12 -11.17
C GLN A 657 1.73 -8.79 -11.60
N LEU A 658 2.49 -8.02 -10.81
CA LEU A 658 3.93 -7.82 -11.01
C LEU A 658 4.80 -9.00 -10.50
N GLY A 659 4.16 -10.04 -9.96
CA GLY A 659 4.79 -11.26 -9.46
C GLY A 659 5.28 -11.22 -8.02
N VAL A 660 4.82 -10.24 -7.23
CA VAL A 660 5.16 -10.11 -5.80
C VAL A 660 4.27 -11.02 -4.96
N ASP A 661 4.91 -11.82 -4.10
CA ASP A 661 4.22 -12.56 -3.05
C ASP A 661 3.90 -11.63 -1.87
N ILE A 662 2.69 -11.07 -1.88
CA ILE A 662 2.19 -10.14 -0.86
C ILE A 662 2.10 -10.74 0.55
N PHE A 663 2.23 -12.06 0.70
CA PHE A 663 2.24 -12.74 2.00
C PHE A 663 3.66 -12.90 2.57
N ARG A 664 4.69 -12.86 1.72
CA ARG A 664 6.07 -13.03 2.18
C ARG A 664 6.87 -11.75 2.16
N ASP A 665 6.72 -10.97 1.08
CA ASP A 665 7.59 -9.82 0.85
C ASP A 665 7.06 -8.58 1.59
N LEU A 666 7.46 -8.45 2.86
CA LEU A 666 7.08 -7.33 3.71
C LEU A 666 7.78 -6.01 3.33
N ALA A 667 8.64 -5.99 2.30
CA ALA A 667 9.08 -4.73 1.68
C ALA A 667 7.90 -4.00 0.99
N PHE A 668 6.81 -4.72 0.71
CA PHE A 668 5.54 -4.18 0.20
C PHE A 668 4.40 -4.38 1.22
N ASP A 669 4.71 -4.32 2.52
CA ASP A 669 3.70 -4.39 3.57
C ASP A 669 2.72 -3.20 3.49
N THR A 670 1.55 -3.31 4.12
CA THR A 670 0.47 -2.31 4.00
C THR A 670 0.93 -0.92 4.41
N TRP A 671 1.80 -0.79 5.42
CA TRP A 671 2.31 0.51 5.84
C TRP A 671 3.19 1.18 4.78
N VAL A 672 3.95 0.39 4.01
CA VAL A 672 4.76 0.89 2.90
C VAL A 672 3.85 1.46 1.82
N ILE A 673 2.79 0.71 1.48
CA ILE A 673 1.79 1.14 0.49
C ILE A 673 1.09 2.42 0.94
N GLN A 674 0.63 2.49 2.19
CA GLN A 674 -0.02 3.69 2.71
C GLN A 674 0.92 4.90 2.70
N LEU A 675 2.20 4.70 3.07
CA LEU A 675 3.18 5.78 3.04
C LEU A 675 3.41 6.30 1.62
N ILE A 676 3.51 5.42 0.62
CA ILE A 676 3.60 5.82 -0.79
C ILE A 676 2.34 6.58 -1.22
N LEU A 677 1.15 6.07 -0.93
CA LEU A 677 -0.11 6.73 -1.28
C LEU A 677 -0.24 8.11 -0.63
N LYS A 678 0.22 8.29 0.62
CA LYS A 678 0.28 9.59 1.29
C LYS A 678 1.21 10.56 0.54
N LYS A 679 2.43 10.12 0.20
CA LYS A 679 3.38 10.91 -0.62
C LYS A 679 2.78 11.29 -1.96
N LEU A 680 2.18 10.34 -2.68
CA LEU A 680 1.54 10.60 -3.98
C LEU A 680 0.39 11.59 -3.84
N THR A 681 -0.49 11.42 -2.85
CA THR A 681 -1.62 12.33 -2.60
C THR A 681 -1.16 13.78 -2.42
N ALA A 682 -0.04 14.00 -1.73
CA ALA A 682 0.48 15.34 -1.44
C ALA A 682 1.23 16.00 -2.61
N HIS A 683 1.72 15.23 -3.58
CA HIS A 683 2.70 15.71 -4.57
C HIS A 683 2.33 15.47 -6.04
N ILE A 684 1.21 14.81 -6.31
CA ILE A 684 0.75 14.54 -7.66
C ILE A 684 0.33 15.82 -8.40
N VAL A 685 0.68 15.91 -9.67
CA VAL A 685 0.32 17.03 -10.54
C VAL A 685 -0.57 16.49 -11.68
N PRO A 686 -1.86 16.86 -11.73
CA PRO A 686 -2.74 16.44 -12.81
C PRO A 686 -2.44 17.21 -14.10
N TRP A 687 -2.37 16.49 -15.22
CA TRP A 687 -2.07 17.03 -16.54
C TRP A 687 -3.32 17.41 -17.34
N ASP A 688 -4.30 18.03 -16.70
CA ASP A 688 -5.54 18.43 -17.39
C ASP A 688 -5.56 19.97 -17.57
N PRO A 689 -5.42 20.49 -18.82
CA PRO A 689 -5.41 21.93 -19.08
C PRO A 689 -6.66 22.67 -18.59
N GLU A 690 -7.80 21.97 -18.52
CA GLU A 690 -9.06 22.52 -18.04
C GLU A 690 -9.05 22.84 -16.54
N LEU A 691 -8.23 22.12 -15.75
CA LEU A 691 -8.03 22.41 -14.32
C LEU A 691 -7.16 23.64 -14.07
N ARG A 692 -6.58 24.23 -15.12
CA ARG A 692 -5.90 25.53 -15.06
C ARG A 692 -6.86 26.71 -15.31
N LYS A 693 -8.14 26.43 -15.56
CA LYS A 693 -9.21 27.43 -15.54
C LYS A 693 -9.93 27.34 -14.19
N PRO A 694 -10.68 28.38 -13.76
CA PRO A 694 -11.53 28.28 -12.57
C PRO A 694 -12.42 27.03 -12.67
N THR A 695 -12.16 26.03 -11.83
CA THR A 695 -12.71 24.69 -12.02
C THR A 695 -14.12 24.61 -11.41
N GLU A 696 -15.07 24.10 -12.19
CA GLU A 696 -16.34 23.63 -11.65
C GLU A 696 -16.12 22.25 -11.03
N ILE A 697 -16.30 22.14 -9.72
CA ILE A 697 -16.06 20.90 -8.99
C ILE A 697 -17.24 19.97 -9.25
N ILE A 698 -16.99 18.83 -9.87
CA ILE A 698 -18.00 17.79 -10.10
C ILE A 698 -18.20 17.02 -8.78
N ASN A 699 -19.30 17.29 -8.09
CA ASN A 699 -19.64 16.63 -6.83
C ASN A 699 -20.56 15.40 -7.01
N GLU A 700 -21.16 15.24 -8.18
CA GLU A 700 -22.08 14.14 -8.47
C GLU A 700 -22.02 13.74 -9.95
N LYS A 701 -21.91 12.44 -10.21
CA LYS A 701 -21.98 11.84 -11.55
C LYS A 701 -23.22 10.95 -11.62
N LYS A 702 -24.31 11.48 -12.20
CA LYS A 702 -25.56 10.73 -12.39
C LYS A 702 -25.49 10.00 -13.73
N ILE A 703 -25.64 8.68 -13.69
CA ILE A 703 -25.62 7.85 -14.89
C ILE A 703 -27.06 7.72 -15.40
N PRO A 704 -27.38 8.22 -16.61
CA PRO A 704 -28.72 8.08 -17.19
C PRO A 704 -29.07 6.60 -17.42
N LYS A 705 -30.36 6.29 -17.62
CA LYS A 705 -30.76 4.92 -17.98
C LYS A 705 -30.14 4.51 -19.32
N GLY A 706 -29.73 3.26 -19.48
CA GLY A 706 -29.08 2.74 -20.68
C GLY A 706 -29.89 2.94 -21.96
N THR A 707 -31.22 2.85 -21.90
CA THR A 707 -32.11 3.17 -23.03
C THR A 707 -31.95 4.62 -23.50
N ILE A 708 -31.80 5.56 -22.56
CA ILE A 708 -31.55 6.98 -22.86
C ILE A 708 -30.14 7.16 -23.41
N GLN A 709 -29.13 6.53 -22.79
CA GLN A 709 -27.73 6.61 -23.24
C GLN A 709 -27.57 6.13 -24.71
N VAL A 710 -28.27 5.07 -25.10
CA VAL A 710 -28.26 4.54 -26.48
C VAL A 710 -29.00 5.49 -27.45
N THR A 711 -29.95 6.30 -26.99
CA THR A 711 -30.65 7.30 -27.83
C THR A 711 -29.99 8.68 -27.88
N LEU A 712 -29.12 9.06 -26.93
CA LEU A 712 -28.43 10.35 -26.93
C LEU A 712 -27.60 10.53 -28.21
N SER A 713 -27.94 11.55 -28.99
CA SER A 713 -27.31 11.86 -30.27
C SER A 713 -25.94 12.49 -30.06
N GLY A 714 -24.88 11.67 -29.96
CA GLY A 714 -23.54 11.96 -30.47
C GLY A 714 -22.77 13.22 -30.04
N GLU A 715 -23.30 14.11 -29.19
CA GLU A 715 -22.49 15.18 -28.63
C GLU A 715 -21.68 14.58 -27.46
N ASP A 716 -20.38 14.40 -27.69
CA ASP A 716 -19.38 13.94 -26.70
C ASP A 716 -19.53 14.70 -25.36
N GLU A 717 -20.11 15.91 -25.37
CA GLU A 717 -20.30 16.79 -24.21
C GLU A 717 -21.26 16.23 -23.14
N ASP A 718 -22.37 15.58 -23.51
CA ASP A 718 -23.39 15.14 -22.55
C ASP A 718 -22.94 13.98 -21.65
N LEU A 719 -22.03 13.14 -22.15
CA LEU A 719 -21.50 11.98 -21.42
C LEU A 719 -20.09 12.20 -20.86
N ALA A 720 -19.38 13.25 -21.29
CA ALA A 720 -18.06 13.63 -20.75
C ALA A 720 -18.10 13.88 -19.23
N ILE A 721 -19.26 14.26 -18.68
CA ILE A 721 -19.44 14.41 -17.22
C ILE A 721 -19.18 13.11 -16.44
N LEU A 722 -19.28 11.95 -17.09
CA LEU A 722 -19.02 10.64 -16.50
C LEU A 722 -17.54 10.26 -16.54
N ASP A 723 -16.73 10.93 -17.36
CA ASP A 723 -15.29 10.66 -17.45
C ASP A 723 -14.60 10.99 -16.13
N PRO A 724 -13.59 10.21 -15.70
CA PRO A 724 -12.93 10.43 -14.42
C PRO A 724 -12.30 11.83 -14.30
N THR A 725 -12.25 12.33 -13.07
CA THR A 725 -11.80 13.70 -12.75
C THR A 725 -10.41 13.99 -13.30
N PHE A 726 -9.53 13.00 -13.35
CA PHE A 726 -8.19 13.12 -13.90
C PHE A 726 -7.92 12.04 -14.94
N HIS A 727 -7.34 12.43 -16.07
CA HIS A 727 -6.96 11.51 -17.14
C HIS A 727 -5.47 11.18 -17.14
N ALA A 728 -4.64 12.14 -16.75
CA ALA A 728 -3.22 11.98 -16.72
C ALA A 728 -2.66 12.56 -15.42
N LEU A 729 -1.89 11.74 -14.73
CA LEU A 729 -1.30 12.05 -13.45
C LEU A 729 0.21 11.90 -13.54
N TYR A 730 0.94 12.81 -12.93
CA TYR A 730 2.40 12.80 -12.91
C TYR A 730 2.94 13.09 -11.52
N LEU A 731 4.10 12.51 -11.24
CA LEU A 731 4.93 12.93 -10.11
C LEU A 731 6.17 13.65 -10.66
N TYR A 732 6.43 14.84 -10.14
CA TYR A 732 7.61 15.65 -10.43
C TYR A 732 8.34 15.91 -9.11
N PRO A 733 9.32 15.07 -8.72
CA PRO A 733 10.00 15.20 -7.44
C PRO A 733 10.74 16.54 -7.31
N GLY A 734 11.40 17.03 -8.36
CA GLY A 734 12.10 18.31 -8.33
C GLY A 734 11.14 19.50 -8.21
N PHE A 735 10.04 19.47 -8.96
CA PHE A 735 8.98 20.47 -8.87
C PHE A 735 8.31 20.53 -7.49
N SER A 736 8.24 19.39 -6.79
CA SER A 736 7.65 19.28 -5.46
C SER A 736 8.46 20.00 -4.36
N LEU A 737 9.68 20.44 -4.67
CA LEU A 737 10.53 21.24 -3.78
C LEU A 737 10.20 22.74 -3.80
N PHE A 738 9.42 23.23 -4.77
CA PHE A 738 9.01 24.63 -4.82
C PHE A 738 7.90 24.90 -3.81
N ASN A 739 8.10 25.89 -2.94
CA ASN A 739 7.08 26.23 -1.97
C ASN A 739 5.91 27.01 -2.57
N HIS A 740 4.73 26.75 -2.01
CA HIS A 740 3.55 27.50 -2.36
C HIS A 740 3.66 28.98 -1.96
N ALA A 741 3.27 29.87 -2.87
CA ALA A 741 2.92 31.24 -2.56
C ALA A 741 1.62 31.66 -3.23
N CYS A 742 0.87 32.49 -2.50
CA CYS A 742 -0.42 33.00 -2.90
C CYS A 742 -0.31 34.07 -4.00
N PRO A 743 -1.42 34.45 -4.64
CA PRO A 743 -1.44 35.54 -5.61
C PRO A 743 -0.78 36.80 -5.04
N LYS A 744 -0.03 37.54 -5.88
CA LYS A 744 0.77 38.74 -5.56
C LYS A 744 2.05 38.52 -4.74
N ILE A 745 2.19 37.39 -4.04
CA ILE A 745 3.39 37.06 -3.25
C ILE A 745 4.38 36.21 -4.05
N HIS A 746 3.89 35.30 -4.88
CA HIS A 746 4.75 34.44 -5.72
C HIS A 746 5.67 35.27 -6.64
N ASN A 747 6.85 34.72 -6.94
CA ASN A 747 7.85 35.31 -7.83
C ASN A 747 8.15 34.44 -9.07
N ALA A 748 7.59 33.24 -9.11
CA ALA A 748 7.63 32.34 -10.27
C ALA A 748 6.25 31.75 -10.58
N MET A 749 6.11 31.26 -11.80
CA MET A 749 4.93 30.58 -12.34
C MET A 749 5.39 29.25 -12.96
N TRP A 750 4.47 28.32 -13.12
CA TRP A 750 4.75 27.04 -13.76
C TRP A 750 3.66 26.66 -14.77
N GLY A 751 4.00 25.74 -15.66
CA GLY A 751 3.16 25.32 -16.78
C GLY A 751 3.67 24.05 -17.43
N TYR A 752 2.94 23.59 -18.45
CA TYR A 752 3.40 22.49 -19.30
C TYR A 752 3.96 23.06 -20.58
N ASP A 753 4.97 22.38 -21.11
CA ASP A 753 5.60 22.73 -22.35
C ASP A 753 4.64 22.46 -23.53
N PRO A 754 4.45 23.42 -24.46
CA PRO A 754 3.58 23.24 -25.61
C PRO A 754 4.12 22.24 -26.65
N GLU A 755 5.43 21.99 -26.69
CA GLU A 755 6.07 21.09 -27.66
C GLU A 755 6.24 19.65 -27.14
N VAL A 756 6.53 19.52 -25.84
CA VAL A 756 6.67 18.25 -25.13
C VAL A 756 5.57 18.18 -24.06
N PRO A 757 4.41 17.58 -24.36
CA PRO A 757 3.20 17.79 -23.57
C PRO A 757 3.36 17.50 -22.07
N ASN A 758 4.09 16.46 -21.68
CA ASN A 758 4.31 16.10 -20.28
C ASN A 758 5.52 16.79 -19.62
N ARG A 759 6.22 17.70 -20.28
CA ARG A 759 7.35 18.45 -19.68
C ARG A 759 6.81 19.63 -18.88
N LEU A 760 7.25 19.76 -17.63
CA LEU A 760 6.91 20.88 -16.76
C LEU A 760 7.97 21.97 -16.86
N LEU A 761 7.53 23.22 -16.91
CA LEU A 761 8.38 24.42 -16.95
C LEU A 761 8.06 25.32 -15.76
N VAL A 762 9.09 25.93 -15.16
CA VAL A 762 8.97 26.99 -14.16
C VAL A 762 9.73 28.21 -14.67
N TRP A 763 9.11 29.39 -14.62
CA TRP A 763 9.72 30.65 -15.06
C TRP A 763 9.41 31.79 -14.09
N SER A 764 10.27 32.80 -14.05
CA SER A 764 10.10 33.97 -13.18
C SER A 764 8.99 34.90 -13.69
N THR A 765 8.20 35.49 -12.78
CA THR A 765 7.20 36.52 -13.11
C THR A 765 7.74 37.94 -12.91
N LYS A 766 8.71 38.09 -12.02
CA LYS A 766 9.44 39.32 -11.68
C LYS A 766 10.93 39.00 -11.50
N PRO A 767 11.83 40.00 -11.48
CA PRO A 767 13.24 39.74 -11.17
C PRO A 767 13.37 39.09 -9.78
N ILE A 768 14.22 38.07 -9.68
CA ILE A 768 14.50 37.34 -8.43
C ILE A 768 15.98 37.55 -8.10
N GLN A 769 16.27 37.99 -6.88
CA GLN A 769 17.64 38.26 -6.45
C GLN A 769 18.36 36.98 -6.03
N LYS A 770 19.69 36.95 -6.16
CA LYS A 770 20.52 35.91 -5.57
C LYS A 770 20.20 35.69 -4.09
N GLY A 771 19.94 34.44 -3.71
CA GLY A 771 19.59 34.03 -2.36
C GLY A 771 18.10 34.18 -2.01
N GLU A 772 17.28 34.71 -2.91
CA GLU A 772 15.82 34.77 -2.74
C GLU A 772 15.20 33.39 -3.00
N GLU A 773 14.19 33.02 -2.19
CA GLU A 773 13.41 31.79 -2.37
C GLU A 773 12.47 31.91 -3.58
N ILE A 774 12.45 30.89 -4.41
CA ILE A 774 11.57 30.79 -5.58
C ILE A 774 10.27 30.10 -5.15
N ARG A 775 9.15 30.82 -5.26
CA ARG A 775 7.83 30.38 -4.80
C ARG A 775 6.81 30.42 -5.92
N ILE A 776 5.94 29.42 -5.96
CA ILE A 776 4.96 29.20 -7.04
C ILE A 776 3.52 29.08 -6.53
N PRO A 777 2.50 29.45 -7.33
CA PRO A 777 1.10 29.14 -7.00
C PRO A 777 0.74 27.71 -7.43
N TYR A 778 0.25 26.86 -6.52
CA TYR A 778 -0.24 25.50 -6.85
C TYR A 778 -1.69 25.50 -7.36
N ILE A 779 -2.49 26.47 -6.91
CA ILE A 779 -3.86 26.69 -7.38
C ILE A 779 -3.84 27.88 -8.35
N HIS A 780 -4.75 27.87 -9.33
CA HIS A 780 -4.90 28.98 -10.26
C HIS A 780 -5.10 30.31 -9.50
N PRO A 781 -4.34 31.37 -9.80
CA PRO A 781 -4.35 32.61 -9.00
C PRO A 781 -5.70 33.33 -8.89
N ASN A 782 -6.61 33.09 -9.83
CA ASN A 782 -7.94 33.70 -9.88
C ASN A 782 -9.05 32.72 -9.46
N ASP A 783 -8.74 31.58 -8.85
CA ASP A 783 -9.78 30.65 -8.39
C ASP A 783 -10.48 31.20 -7.13
N PRO A 784 -11.77 31.62 -7.22
CA PRO A 784 -12.49 32.15 -6.07
C PRO A 784 -12.79 31.10 -4.99
N LYS A 785 -12.58 29.81 -5.27
CA LYS A 785 -12.79 28.69 -4.34
C LYS A 785 -11.53 28.29 -3.57
N ALA A 786 -10.40 28.98 -3.78
CA ALA A 786 -9.17 28.80 -3.00
C ALA A 786 -9.33 29.36 -1.58
N THR A 787 -10.16 28.70 -0.77
CA THR A 787 -10.35 29.01 0.66
C THR A 787 -9.16 28.50 1.48
N LYS A 788 -9.04 28.93 2.73
CA LYS A 788 -8.06 28.36 3.68
C LYS A 788 -8.15 26.83 3.76
N ILE A 789 -9.37 26.29 3.79
CA ILE A 789 -9.62 24.84 3.89
C ILE A 789 -9.18 24.13 2.61
N THR A 790 -9.51 24.71 1.44
CA THR A 790 -9.09 24.17 0.13
C THR A 790 -7.56 24.15 0.02
N LEU A 791 -6.89 25.24 0.42
CA LEU A 791 -5.43 25.34 0.40
C LEU A 791 -4.79 24.35 1.38
N GLU A 792 -5.34 24.22 2.60
CA GLU A 792 -4.85 23.25 3.58
C GLU A 792 -5.02 21.81 3.08
N ARG A 793 -6.08 21.52 2.32
CA ARG A 793 -6.27 20.21 1.69
C ARG A 793 -5.28 19.95 0.56
N VAL A 794 -5.07 20.92 -0.34
CA VAL A 794 -4.18 20.79 -1.52
C VAL A 794 -2.71 20.79 -1.13
N LEU A 795 -2.32 21.63 -0.18
CA LEU A 795 -0.94 21.74 0.30
C LEU A 795 -0.65 20.75 1.43
N GLY A 796 -1.70 20.16 1.99
CA GLY A 796 -1.64 19.36 3.20
C GLY A 796 -1.25 20.14 4.47
N ARG A 797 -1.16 21.48 4.41
CA ARG A 797 -0.78 22.27 5.58
C ARG A 797 -1.31 23.68 5.46
N PRO A 798 -1.39 24.41 6.58
CA PRO A 798 -1.68 25.84 6.54
C PRO A 798 -0.73 26.54 5.57
N CYS A 799 -1.30 27.38 4.73
CA CYS A 799 -0.51 28.19 3.85
C CYS A 799 0.13 29.35 4.64
N ASP A 800 1.45 29.30 4.78
CA ASP A 800 2.24 30.29 5.51
C ASP A 800 2.83 31.38 4.58
N CYS A 801 2.23 31.59 3.41
CA CYS A 801 2.73 32.53 2.40
C CYS A 801 2.65 34.01 2.85
N GLY A 802 1.90 34.32 3.92
CA GLY A 802 1.54 35.70 4.29
C GLY A 802 0.31 36.25 3.54
N GLY A 803 -0.49 35.37 2.92
CA GLY A 803 -1.59 35.73 2.03
C GLY A 803 -2.93 36.01 2.73
N PRO A 804 -3.94 36.45 1.98
CA PRO A 804 -5.20 37.00 2.53
C PRO A 804 -6.03 35.99 3.37
N HIS A 805 -5.87 34.69 3.16
CA HIS A 805 -6.63 33.63 3.84
C HIS A 805 -6.13 33.33 5.28
N ILE A 806 -5.02 33.94 5.73
CA ILE A 806 -4.45 33.73 7.08
C ILE A 806 -5.42 34.19 8.19
N HIS A 807 -6.29 35.17 7.90
CA HIS A 807 -7.23 35.74 8.87
C HIS A 807 -8.57 35.02 8.99
N GLU A 808 -8.81 33.95 8.22
CA GLU A 808 -10.05 33.16 8.28
C GLU A 808 -10.08 32.26 9.53
N ARG A 809 -11.16 32.37 10.33
CA ARG A 809 -11.37 31.57 11.56
C ARG A 809 -11.74 30.12 11.21
N ARG A 810 -11.10 29.15 11.87
CA ARG A 810 -11.45 27.72 11.76
C ARG A 810 -12.86 27.48 12.32
N PRO A 811 -13.72 26.67 11.67
CA PRO A 811 -14.84 26.02 12.35
C PRO A 811 -14.28 25.08 13.42
N LYS A 812 -14.89 25.06 14.62
CA LYS A 812 -14.50 24.09 15.66
C LYS A 812 -14.80 22.67 15.16
N ALA A 813 -13.81 21.78 15.18
CA ALA A 813 -14.04 20.36 14.95
C ALA A 813 -15.00 19.83 16.00
N ALA A 814 -16.01 19.07 15.58
CA ALA A 814 -16.83 18.29 16.50
C ALA A 814 -15.96 17.15 17.05
N ALA A 815 -15.76 17.11 18.36
CA ALA A 815 -15.13 15.97 19.02
C ALA A 815 -16.02 14.73 18.85
N ILE A 816 -15.38 13.57 18.66
CA ILE A 816 -16.01 12.23 18.65
C ILE A 816 -16.57 11.93 20.04
#